data_AF-A0A564K7E1-F1
#
_entry.id   AF-A0A564K7E1-F1
#
_cell.length_a   1.000
_cell.length_b   1.000
_cell.length_c   1.000
_cell.angle_alpha   90.00
_cell.angle_beta   90.00
_cell.angle_gamma   90.00
#
_symmetry.space_group_name_H-M   'P 1'
#
loop_
_entity.id
_entity.type
_entity.pdbx_description
1 polymer ?
#
loop_
_entity_poly.entity_id
_entity_poly.type
_entity_poly.pdbx_seq_one_letter_code
_entity_poly.pdbx_strand_id
1 'polypeptide(L)'
;MRSFIYQDEKSHKFWAVEQQGNELHLSWGKVGTSGQSQIKTFADSATAAKAKHKLIGEKTRKGYAENTAAEKHPSQAVASQSNDRPWLADDALIPLTEEIGWFAFHHRNRSRPFNTTPDGNQIWQSITRNDKATFRPSDYHFTSPVWEQAYVELHQRIKHNQSTGSLFSEAALLGQMGYYSDDLIDLFVTQYGLETTVEIACHTLQVTCEYDDDLEKTVVGSDFPVNEIEYLPDWHPRLCHHLSLAPEEEWQRCVQKLIAAIPGLSPSMQPFAALMLPERPDIANEIVLRFAAEEIPAMAWLKMVVDAPSALTTLEKYPLPPLYSHLLPYVATLIANHGMIGVSQLVNDLDEKEASTQLPELEATDYFTKWLAKTNHPDALKILILGAGNKNKRLGYLSKASQKYPHAAIAAYASLLTSYEDPSWRKALTVLISAEPARVEQVLPWIDAHAAETLAATRPHSDSSAEYASPETLPEILVSPPWLKQNQKSASPVFKLSVLPVASTLNLTPAITEELTGYDYSDYHCQFNYADLPPFESYHWEKVTEPFNPEQNFLWRLGFEKWQQVNPGTSQKVPIPQNAITALQCADYTTLINEFHQYTGKRYSHWKLHLLTWMPREQALALLDALADEPHKGEEGILPIFGIDALPIFVRYLKHDRQSLWPFTPYCGTTDLALPMAQNFSRKKTLREDARSWLLEYPEHAIAGLLPAALGKACKDRDDAQQALRLLADNNHRSLITQIAQRYQQPEIIAALGAFLDVGDFHYFPAKIQPLPDFYQFALWRRPQLKSSGLPLPDDAMRYLGDMLNFPREVKLYAGLNTVKSICTPTSLANFAWDLFNAWIEAGGPSKANWGFTTLAFFGNDDTARALTPLIRAWPGESQHQRAALGLDILAEIGSDIALMLLNGIAKKIKFAALQENAQNKIKQIAEQRELTIAELEDRLAPDLGLDDNGSLTLDFGPRLFTVSFDETLKPFVRDENGSRLKDLPKPNKSDDATLATEAVNRYKQLKKDARTVAAQQIMRLESAMCLRRRWTPEQFRLFLVEHPLVRHITRRLVWGVYSEKNILLACFRIAEDNSYSDAQDNPFSLPQGQIGIPHVLEMTPEDAAAFGQLFADYELLPPFRQLDRNYYSLTESECDAMDLNRWSGRQCLAGRIVGLERKGWQRIEDGGSICGMYKSAASGDIVLEMEPFSLLYGETGYDELIPLDIVKIVPAGDIYFGKPTFAFSTLDAITASELINDIESLFD
;
A
#
# COMPACT_ATOMS: atom_id res chain seq x y z
N MET A 1 -49.04 18.64 1.41
CA MET A 1 -48.35 18.86 2.69
C MET A 1 -47.55 20.18 2.68
N ARG A 2 -47.68 21.08 3.68
CA ARG A 2 -46.87 22.31 3.75
C ARG A 2 -45.60 22.04 4.55
N SER A 3 -44.42 22.39 4.01
CA SER A 3 -43.11 22.11 4.62
C SER A 3 -42.37 23.39 4.97
N PHE A 4 -41.69 23.39 6.12
CA PHE A 4 -40.96 24.53 6.65
C PHE A 4 -39.56 24.10 7.09
N ILE A 5 -38.57 24.92 6.80
CA ILE A 5 -37.16 24.69 7.16
C ILE A 5 -36.71 25.77 8.16
N TYR A 6 -36.00 25.33 9.18
CA TYR A 6 -35.27 26.21 10.10
C TYR A 6 -33.77 25.92 9.95
N GLN A 7 -33.00 26.96 9.68
CA GLN A 7 -31.56 26.88 9.49
C GLN A 7 -30.84 27.99 10.28
N ASP A 8 -29.89 27.59 11.12
CA ASP A 8 -28.88 28.45 11.76
C ASP A 8 -27.49 27.78 11.69
N GLU A 9 -26.46 28.43 12.22
CA GLU A 9 -25.06 27.94 12.19
C GLU A 9 -24.86 26.53 12.80
N LYS A 10 -25.79 26.05 13.64
CA LYS A 10 -25.66 24.76 14.35
C LYS A 10 -26.80 23.77 14.08
N SER A 11 -27.89 24.20 13.45
CA SER A 11 -29.12 23.41 13.26
C SER A 11 -29.70 23.59 11.87
N HIS A 12 -30.00 22.46 11.21
CA HIS A 12 -30.75 22.42 9.95
C HIS A 12 -31.91 21.41 10.08
N LYS A 13 -33.13 21.90 10.29
CA LYS A 13 -34.30 21.10 10.71
C LYS A 13 -35.51 21.36 9.81
N PHE A 14 -36.27 20.32 9.52
CA PHE A 14 -37.57 20.44 8.84
C PHE A 14 -38.73 20.26 9.82
N TRP A 15 -39.85 20.87 9.50
CA TRP A 15 -41.15 20.65 10.12
C TRP A 15 -42.23 20.77 9.04
N ALA A 16 -43.14 19.82 8.94
CA ALA A 16 -44.19 19.80 7.94
C ALA A 16 -45.53 19.42 8.56
N VAL A 17 -46.59 19.95 7.96
CA VAL A 17 -47.97 19.74 8.41
C VAL A 17 -48.91 19.53 7.22
N GLU A 18 -49.73 18.49 7.32
CA GLU A 18 -50.83 18.20 6.41
C GLU A 18 -52.12 17.99 7.20
N GLN A 19 -53.26 18.35 6.61
CA GLN A 19 -54.57 18.04 7.15
C GLN A 19 -55.23 17.01 6.28
N GLN A 20 -55.73 15.93 6.88
CA GLN A 20 -56.52 14.89 6.23
C GLN A 20 -57.83 14.75 7.01
N GLY A 21 -58.93 15.29 6.48
CA GLY A 21 -60.21 15.33 7.19
C GLY A 21 -60.13 16.09 8.52
N ASN A 22 -60.45 15.41 9.62
CA ASN A 22 -60.36 15.92 10.99
C ASN A 22 -58.99 15.63 11.65
N GLU A 23 -57.99 15.16 10.91
CA GLU A 23 -56.65 14.86 11.43
C GLU A 23 -55.58 15.83 10.90
N LEU A 24 -54.59 16.12 11.75
CA LEU A 24 -53.36 16.79 11.36
C LEU A 24 -52.18 15.83 11.46
N HIS A 25 -51.53 15.62 10.32
CA HIS A 25 -50.33 14.82 10.16
C HIS A 25 -49.12 15.74 10.23
N LEU A 26 -48.32 15.61 11.28
CA LEU A 26 -47.14 16.43 11.57
C LEU A 26 -45.88 15.59 11.38
N SER A 27 -44.84 16.15 10.77
CA SER A 27 -43.51 15.53 10.74
C SER A 27 -42.40 16.55 11.03
N TRP A 28 -41.34 16.15 11.72
CA TRP A 28 -40.20 17.03 11.99
C TRP A 28 -38.90 16.27 12.27
N GLY A 29 -37.77 16.88 11.96
CA GLY A 29 -36.46 16.24 12.16
C GLY A 29 -35.30 17.10 11.67
N LYS A 30 -34.09 16.54 11.65
CA LYS A 30 -32.95 17.16 10.95
C LYS A 30 -33.13 16.93 9.45
N VAL A 31 -32.87 17.94 8.62
CA VAL A 31 -32.95 17.80 7.15
C VAL A 31 -31.99 16.69 6.71
N GLY A 32 -32.48 15.74 5.92
CA GLY A 32 -31.74 14.53 5.51
C GLY A 32 -31.91 13.30 6.41
N THR A 33 -32.79 13.34 7.43
CA THR A 33 -33.15 12.18 8.26
C THR A 33 -34.64 11.85 8.12
N SER A 34 -35.05 10.62 8.46
CA SER A 34 -36.46 10.19 8.43
C SER A 34 -37.38 10.97 9.37
N GLY A 35 -36.82 11.71 10.34
CA GLY A 35 -37.57 12.54 11.29
C GLY A 35 -38.49 11.75 12.23
N GLN A 36 -39.38 12.46 12.91
CA GLN A 36 -40.47 11.93 13.73
C GLN A 36 -41.79 12.39 13.15
N SER A 37 -42.83 11.56 13.24
CA SER A 37 -44.19 11.89 12.81
C SER A 37 -45.20 11.75 13.94
N GLN A 38 -46.27 12.55 13.88
CA GLN A 38 -47.38 12.52 14.85
C GLN A 38 -48.69 12.88 14.16
N ILE A 39 -49.75 12.12 14.46
CA ILE A 39 -51.11 12.41 14.02
C ILE A 39 -51.89 13.02 15.19
N LYS A 40 -52.62 14.10 14.94
CA LYS A 40 -53.53 14.74 15.91
C LYS A 40 -54.95 14.79 15.35
N THR A 41 -55.88 14.11 16.00
CA THR A 41 -57.29 14.07 15.60
C THR A 41 -58.09 15.16 16.33
N PHE A 42 -58.99 15.83 15.61
CA PHE A 42 -59.87 16.89 16.10
C PHE A 42 -61.35 16.50 15.93
N ALA A 43 -62.25 17.24 16.59
CA ALA A 43 -63.69 16.95 16.56
C ALA A 43 -64.30 17.08 15.17
N ASP A 44 -63.80 18.03 14.36
CA ASP A 44 -64.24 18.24 12.98
C ASP A 44 -63.11 18.84 12.11
N SER A 45 -63.34 18.89 10.81
CA SER A 45 -62.38 19.44 9.84
C SER A 45 -62.11 20.95 10.05
N ALA A 46 -63.09 21.70 10.57
CA ALA A 46 -62.95 23.14 10.79
C ALA A 46 -62.03 23.45 12.00
N THR A 47 -62.09 22.64 13.05
CA THR A 47 -61.21 22.70 14.21
C THR A 47 -59.79 22.26 13.88
N ALA A 48 -59.62 21.22 13.05
CA ALA A 48 -58.31 20.83 12.51
C ALA A 48 -57.69 21.96 11.66
N ALA A 49 -58.47 22.63 10.81
CA ALA A 49 -57.99 23.74 9.99
C ALA A 49 -57.52 24.94 10.84
N LYS A 50 -58.27 25.30 11.90
CA LYS A 50 -57.85 26.36 12.85
C LYS A 50 -56.57 25.97 13.60
N ALA A 51 -56.45 24.71 14.02
CA ALA A 51 -55.25 24.22 14.70
C ALA A 51 -54.01 24.22 13.79
N LYS A 52 -54.17 23.84 12.51
CA LYS A 52 -53.11 23.91 11.49
C LYS A 52 -52.58 25.33 11.32
N HIS A 53 -53.47 26.31 11.17
CA HIS A 53 -53.08 27.72 11.01
C HIS A 53 -52.34 28.25 12.25
N LYS A 54 -52.79 27.86 13.45
CA LYS A 54 -52.12 28.23 14.71
C LYS A 54 -50.70 27.66 14.79
N LEU A 55 -50.51 26.39 14.41
CA LEU A 55 -49.20 25.74 14.42
C LEU A 55 -48.23 26.35 13.41
N ILE A 56 -48.72 26.66 12.21
CA ILE A 56 -47.91 27.36 11.19
C ILE A 56 -47.46 28.72 11.73
N GLY A 57 -48.38 29.53 12.27
CA GLY A 57 -48.03 30.84 12.83
C GLY A 57 -47.03 30.77 14.01
N GLU A 58 -47.08 29.71 14.82
CA GLU A 58 -46.10 29.48 15.88
C GLU A 58 -44.71 29.12 15.33
N LYS A 59 -44.65 28.27 14.30
CA LYS A 59 -43.40 27.83 13.68
C LYS A 59 -42.73 28.96 12.90
N THR A 60 -43.50 29.73 12.13
CA THR A 60 -42.97 30.91 11.42
C THR A 60 -42.40 31.95 12.39
N ARG A 61 -43.04 32.18 13.56
CA ARG A 61 -42.49 33.07 14.60
C ARG A 61 -41.18 32.53 15.23
N LYS A 62 -40.95 31.22 15.20
CA LYS A 62 -39.71 30.57 15.65
C LYS A 62 -38.62 30.52 14.57
N GLY A 63 -38.79 31.25 13.46
CA GLY A 63 -37.78 31.36 12.40
C GLY A 63 -37.85 30.24 11.34
N TYR A 64 -38.90 29.41 11.34
CA TYR A 64 -39.11 28.45 10.26
C TYR A 64 -39.64 29.16 9.02
N ALA A 65 -38.89 29.10 7.92
CA ALA A 65 -39.30 29.63 6.62
C ALA A 65 -40.04 28.55 5.83
N GLU A 66 -41.12 28.94 5.14
CA GLU A 66 -41.87 28.02 4.29
C GLU A 66 -41.03 27.68 3.05
N ASN A 67 -40.83 26.38 2.82
CA ASN A 67 -40.11 25.92 1.65
C ASN A 67 -41.09 25.79 0.48
N THR A 68 -41.16 26.83 -0.36
CA THR A 68 -42.02 26.89 -1.54
C THR A 68 -41.46 26.13 -2.76
N ALA A 69 -40.32 25.46 -2.65
CA ALA A 69 -39.75 24.64 -3.73
C ALA A 69 -40.48 23.29 -3.95
N ALA A 70 -41.57 23.03 -3.24
CA ALA A 70 -42.30 21.75 -3.27
C ALA A 70 -43.54 21.74 -4.19
N GLU A 71 -43.66 22.67 -5.15
CA GLU A 71 -44.71 22.63 -6.17
C GLU A 71 -44.11 22.51 -7.58
N LYS A 72 -43.41 21.40 -7.84
CA LYS A 72 -43.22 20.79 -9.17
C LYS A 72 -42.61 19.39 -9.02
N HIS A 73 -43.26 18.53 -8.24
CA HIS A 73 -43.23 17.10 -8.50
C HIS A 73 -44.62 16.70 -8.96
N PRO A 74 -44.80 16.15 -10.17
CA PRO A 74 -46.05 15.51 -10.51
C PRO A 74 -46.29 14.40 -9.48
N SER A 75 -47.45 14.45 -8.85
CA SER A 75 -48.02 13.35 -8.11
C SER A 75 -47.93 12.08 -8.95
N GLN A 76 -47.32 11.05 -8.39
CA GLN A 76 -47.46 9.68 -8.85
C GLN A 76 -48.94 9.37 -9.12
N ALA A 77 -49.30 9.29 -10.40
CA ALA A 77 -50.39 8.45 -10.85
C ALA A 77 -49.75 7.14 -11.31
N VAL A 78 -50.01 6.10 -10.53
CA VAL A 78 -49.83 4.71 -10.90
C VAL A 78 -50.46 4.48 -12.28
N ALA A 79 -49.63 4.19 -13.28
CA ALA A 79 -50.01 3.30 -14.37
C ALA A 79 -49.46 1.92 -14.01
N SER A 80 -50.37 1.05 -13.61
CA SER A 80 -50.17 -0.35 -13.30
C SER A 80 -49.63 -1.13 -14.50
N GLN A 81 -48.39 -1.60 -14.39
CA GLN A 81 -48.06 -2.99 -14.73
C GLN A 81 -47.34 -3.56 -13.51
N SER A 82 -47.89 -4.63 -12.94
CA SER A 82 -47.20 -5.40 -11.90
C SER A 82 -45.95 -6.03 -12.52
N ASN A 83 -44.80 -5.40 -12.37
CA ASN A 83 -43.55 -6.08 -12.69
C ASN A 83 -43.17 -6.93 -11.48
N ASP A 84 -43.43 -8.24 -11.57
CA ASP A 84 -42.93 -9.29 -10.66
C ASP A 84 -41.40 -9.46 -10.73
N ARG A 85 -40.67 -8.47 -11.26
CA ARG A 85 -39.21 -8.52 -11.48
C ARG A 85 -38.48 -8.23 -10.17
N PRO A 86 -37.40 -8.98 -9.84
CA PRO A 86 -36.70 -8.81 -8.57
C PRO A 86 -35.75 -7.60 -8.51
N TRP A 87 -35.64 -6.83 -9.60
CA TRP A 87 -34.81 -5.62 -9.71
C TRP A 87 -35.54 -4.51 -10.48
N LEU A 88 -34.92 -3.33 -10.58
CA LEU A 88 -35.51 -2.14 -11.22
C LEU A 88 -35.90 -2.41 -12.69
N ALA A 89 -36.91 -1.70 -13.20
CA ALA A 89 -37.25 -1.79 -14.62
C ALA A 89 -36.11 -1.20 -15.49
N ASP A 90 -35.94 -1.73 -16.71
CA ASP A 90 -34.85 -1.32 -17.62
C ASP A 90 -35.00 0.15 -18.05
N ASP A 91 -36.22 0.70 -17.98
CA ASP A 91 -36.57 2.09 -18.27
C ASP A 91 -36.66 2.98 -17.02
N ALA A 92 -36.21 2.50 -15.86
CA ALA A 92 -36.30 3.26 -14.61
C ALA A 92 -35.48 4.56 -14.64
N LEU A 93 -36.15 5.69 -14.41
CA LEU A 93 -35.52 7.00 -14.24
C LEU A 93 -34.97 7.13 -12.81
N ILE A 94 -33.72 6.69 -12.61
CA ILE A 94 -33.04 6.82 -11.32
C ILE A 94 -32.36 8.19 -11.25
N PRO A 95 -32.73 9.06 -10.29
CA PRO A 95 -32.06 10.34 -10.14
C PRO A 95 -30.59 10.12 -9.70
N LEU A 96 -29.67 10.85 -10.32
CA LEU A 96 -28.30 10.95 -9.84
C LEU A 96 -28.27 11.63 -8.47
N THR A 97 -27.31 11.23 -7.63
CA THR A 97 -27.02 11.98 -6.40
C THR A 97 -26.34 13.29 -6.74
N GLU A 98 -26.40 14.28 -5.84
CA GLU A 98 -25.77 15.59 -6.07
C GLU A 98 -24.28 15.48 -6.43
N GLU A 99 -23.56 14.49 -5.86
CA GLU A 99 -22.12 14.34 -6.07
C GLU A 99 -21.76 13.86 -7.49
N ILE A 100 -22.57 13.02 -8.12
CA ILE A 100 -22.34 12.60 -9.53
C ILE A 100 -23.04 13.54 -10.48
N GLY A 101 -24.25 13.97 -10.12
CA GLY A 101 -24.99 14.97 -10.85
C GLY A 101 -24.14 16.21 -11.11
N TRP A 102 -23.22 16.56 -10.19
CA TRP A 102 -22.24 17.64 -10.37
C TRP A 102 -21.43 17.54 -11.68
N PHE A 103 -21.15 16.35 -12.19
CA PHE A 103 -20.34 16.20 -13.40
C PHE A 103 -21.17 16.23 -14.69
N ALA A 104 -22.48 16.02 -14.63
CA ALA A 104 -23.34 16.06 -15.81
C ALA A 104 -23.28 17.43 -16.49
N PHE A 105 -23.25 17.44 -17.82
CA PHE A 105 -23.28 18.65 -18.63
C PHE A 105 -24.50 19.51 -18.29
N HIS A 106 -24.30 20.82 -18.43
CA HIS A 106 -25.27 21.83 -18.08
C HIS A 106 -26.54 21.69 -18.93
N HIS A 107 -27.68 21.86 -18.26
CA HIS A 107 -29.00 21.82 -18.85
C HIS A 107 -29.90 22.73 -17.99
N ARG A 108 -30.89 23.40 -18.58
CA ARG A 108 -31.75 24.39 -17.91
C ARG A 108 -32.48 23.85 -16.68
N ASN A 109 -32.94 22.60 -16.74
CA ASN A 109 -33.53 21.87 -15.59
C ASN A 109 -32.53 21.50 -14.46
N ARG A 110 -31.22 21.70 -14.65
CA ARG A 110 -30.16 21.42 -13.66
C ARG A 110 -29.04 22.48 -13.71
N SER A 111 -29.42 23.73 -13.97
CA SER A 111 -28.48 24.84 -14.09
C SER A 111 -27.83 25.18 -12.74
N ARG A 112 -26.64 25.76 -12.78
CA ARG A 112 -25.86 26.11 -11.58
C ARG A 112 -25.23 27.48 -11.74
N PRO A 113 -25.15 28.31 -10.70
CA PRO A 113 -24.49 29.61 -10.81
C PRO A 113 -22.97 29.46 -10.99
N PHE A 114 -22.33 30.48 -11.58
CA PHE A 114 -20.87 30.57 -11.62
C PHE A 114 -20.30 30.81 -10.22
N ASN A 115 -19.19 30.13 -9.89
CA ASN A 115 -18.51 30.29 -8.59
C ASN A 115 -17.61 31.54 -8.55
N THR A 116 -17.08 31.96 -9.70
CA THR A 116 -16.19 33.11 -9.86
C THR A 116 -16.26 33.59 -11.30
N THR A 117 -16.31 34.91 -11.51
CA THR A 117 -16.20 35.54 -12.84
C THR A 117 -14.75 36.00 -13.03
N PRO A 118 -14.02 35.50 -14.03
CA PRO A 118 -12.65 35.90 -14.27
C PRO A 118 -12.55 37.34 -14.81
N ASP A 119 -11.45 38.03 -14.51
CA ASP A 119 -11.18 39.39 -14.96
C ASP A 119 -10.73 39.35 -16.44
N GLY A 120 -11.58 39.85 -17.34
CA GLY A 120 -11.32 39.82 -18.78
C GLY A 120 -10.02 40.52 -19.21
N ASN A 121 -9.54 41.50 -18.43
CA ASN A 121 -8.24 42.13 -18.69
C ASN A 121 -7.07 41.19 -18.34
N GLN A 122 -7.22 40.36 -17.31
CA GLN A 122 -6.21 39.37 -16.95
C GLN A 122 -6.16 38.24 -17.97
N ILE A 123 -7.30 37.76 -18.47
CA ILE A 123 -7.37 36.75 -19.53
C ILE A 123 -6.64 37.23 -20.78
N TRP A 124 -6.95 38.44 -21.25
CA TRP A 124 -6.30 39.03 -22.43
C TRP A 124 -4.77 39.23 -22.23
N GLN A 125 -4.35 39.65 -21.03
CA GLN A 125 -2.93 39.73 -20.69
C GLN A 125 -2.24 38.37 -20.65
N SER A 126 -2.93 37.31 -20.22
CA SER A 126 -2.39 35.95 -20.22
C SER A 126 -2.26 35.38 -21.63
N ILE A 127 -3.20 35.68 -22.53
CA ILE A 127 -3.13 35.32 -23.95
C ILE A 127 -1.93 36.02 -24.60
N THR A 128 -1.81 37.34 -24.45
CA THR A 128 -0.72 38.12 -25.09
C THR A 128 0.67 37.83 -24.53
N ARG A 129 0.77 37.27 -23.31
CA ARG A 129 2.04 36.83 -22.70
C ARG A 129 2.40 35.37 -23.01
N ASN A 130 1.53 34.61 -23.68
CA ASN A 130 1.78 33.21 -24.00
C ASN A 130 2.56 33.11 -25.32
N ASP A 131 3.74 32.48 -25.29
CA ASP A 131 4.57 32.25 -26.49
C ASP A 131 3.85 31.38 -27.55
N LYS A 132 2.82 30.62 -27.17
CA LYS A 132 1.94 29.89 -28.11
C LYS A 132 0.93 30.80 -28.82
N ALA A 133 0.68 32.02 -28.32
CA ALA A 133 -0.19 33.00 -28.99
C ALA A 133 0.51 33.74 -30.13
N THR A 134 1.83 33.65 -30.22
CA THR A 134 2.60 34.18 -31.35
C THR A 134 2.59 33.22 -32.53
N PHE A 135 1.65 33.43 -33.45
CA PHE A 135 1.62 32.79 -34.77
C PHE A 135 1.86 33.80 -35.88
N ARG A 136 2.34 33.37 -37.06
CA ARG A 136 2.42 34.23 -38.25
C ARG A 136 1.43 33.72 -39.30
N PRO A 137 0.58 34.58 -39.89
CA PRO A 137 -0.31 34.18 -40.97
C PRO A 137 0.42 33.54 -42.18
N SER A 138 1.72 33.81 -42.37
CA SER A 138 2.57 33.17 -43.40
C SER A 138 2.74 31.66 -43.24
N ASP A 139 2.60 31.17 -42.00
CA ASP A 139 2.81 29.77 -41.61
C ASP A 139 1.55 28.93 -41.88
N TYR A 140 0.47 29.58 -42.35
CA TYR A 140 -0.82 28.98 -42.65
C TYR A 140 -1.10 29.03 -44.16
N HIS A 141 -1.90 28.07 -44.62
CA HIS A 141 -2.49 28.06 -45.96
C HIS A 141 -4.01 28.15 -45.81
N PHE A 142 -4.65 29.19 -46.35
CA PHE A 142 -6.09 29.42 -46.20
C PHE A 142 -6.83 29.00 -47.46
N THR A 143 -7.85 28.15 -47.31
CA THR A 143 -8.73 27.77 -48.45
C THR A 143 -9.85 28.78 -48.68
N SER A 144 -10.04 29.73 -47.76
CA SER A 144 -11.05 30.80 -47.81
C SER A 144 -10.45 32.18 -47.51
N PRO A 145 -10.70 33.20 -48.37
CA PRO A 145 -10.25 34.57 -48.12
C PRO A 145 -10.80 35.20 -46.84
N VAL A 146 -11.96 34.75 -46.37
CA VAL A 146 -12.59 35.25 -45.13
C VAL A 146 -11.76 34.84 -43.91
N TRP A 147 -11.27 33.59 -43.89
CA TRP A 147 -10.44 33.09 -42.81
C TRP A 147 -9.02 33.67 -42.84
N GLU A 148 -8.46 33.91 -44.03
CA GLU A 148 -7.19 34.63 -44.16
C GLU A 148 -7.27 36.03 -43.54
N GLN A 149 -8.32 36.79 -43.85
CA GLN A 149 -8.53 38.12 -43.27
C GLN A 149 -8.72 38.07 -41.74
N ALA A 150 -9.45 37.07 -41.25
CA ALA A 150 -9.70 36.89 -39.81
C ALA A 150 -8.42 36.59 -39.02
N TYR A 151 -7.55 35.70 -39.52
CA TYR A 151 -6.28 35.38 -38.89
C TYR A 151 -5.26 36.52 -38.98
N VAL A 152 -5.28 37.29 -40.08
CA VAL A 152 -4.48 38.53 -40.20
C VAL A 152 -4.94 39.57 -39.18
N GLU A 153 -6.25 39.79 -39.04
CA GLU A 153 -6.82 40.68 -38.02
C GLU A 153 -6.43 40.22 -36.61
N LEU A 154 -6.59 38.93 -36.29
CA LEU A 154 -6.23 38.35 -35.01
C LEU A 154 -4.75 38.56 -34.68
N HIS A 155 -3.85 38.32 -35.64
CA HIS A 155 -2.42 38.57 -35.46
C HIS A 155 -2.13 40.04 -35.14
N GLN A 156 -2.77 40.97 -35.86
CA GLN A 156 -2.61 42.41 -35.60
C GLN A 156 -3.14 42.80 -34.22
N ARG A 157 -4.27 42.23 -33.79
CA ARG A 157 -4.88 42.47 -32.48
C ARG A 157 -3.96 42.03 -31.34
N ILE A 158 -3.39 40.82 -31.41
CA ILE A 158 -2.45 40.30 -30.42
C ILE A 158 -1.20 41.21 -30.36
N LYS A 159 -0.63 41.55 -31.52
CA LYS A 159 0.57 42.41 -31.62
C LYS A 159 0.37 43.80 -31.02
N HIS A 160 -0.82 44.38 -31.19
CA HIS A 160 -1.15 45.72 -30.69
C HIS A 160 -1.90 45.71 -29.35
N ASN A 161 -2.01 44.54 -28.71
CA ASN A 161 -2.72 44.35 -27.44
C ASN A 161 -4.18 44.85 -27.47
N GLN A 162 -4.89 44.59 -28.58
CA GLN A 162 -6.29 44.98 -28.80
C GLN A 162 -7.24 43.81 -28.50
N SER A 163 -7.97 43.91 -27.39
CA SER A 163 -8.78 42.80 -26.88
C SER A 163 -10.04 42.47 -27.67
N THR A 164 -10.49 43.33 -28.59
CA THR A 164 -11.74 43.16 -29.35
C THR A 164 -11.51 43.08 -30.85
N GLY A 165 -12.33 42.33 -31.59
CA GLY A 165 -12.25 42.24 -33.06
C GLY A 165 -13.54 41.80 -33.73
N SER A 166 -13.46 41.47 -35.03
CA SER A 166 -14.57 40.93 -35.82
C SER A 166 -14.99 39.52 -35.37
N LEU A 167 -16.23 39.13 -35.67
CA LEU A 167 -16.78 37.79 -35.37
C LEU A 167 -15.86 36.65 -35.84
N PHE A 168 -15.35 36.73 -37.07
CA PHE A 168 -14.45 35.71 -37.62
C PHE A 168 -13.08 35.72 -36.93
N SER A 169 -12.56 36.88 -36.53
CA SER A 169 -11.31 36.96 -35.78
C SER A 169 -11.45 36.40 -34.35
N GLU A 170 -12.61 36.56 -33.70
CA GLU A 170 -12.91 35.92 -32.41
C GLU A 170 -13.14 34.41 -32.58
N ALA A 171 -13.76 33.98 -33.67
CA ALA A 171 -13.94 32.57 -33.97
C ALA A 171 -12.59 31.86 -34.22
N ALA A 172 -11.67 32.55 -34.91
CA ALA A 172 -10.29 32.11 -35.08
C ALA A 172 -9.54 32.05 -33.74
N LEU A 173 -9.70 33.06 -32.87
CA LEU A 173 -9.10 33.07 -31.53
C LEU A 173 -9.58 31.89 -30.68
N LEU A 174 -10.89 31.60 -30.71
CA LEU A 174 -11.50 30.49 -29.99
C LEU A 174 -11.01 29.13 -30.49
N GLY A 175 -10.87 28.97 -31.81
CA GLY A 175 -10.34 27.74 -32.42
C GLY A 175 -8.85 27.52 -32.15
N GLN A 176 -8.06 28.61 -32.03
CA GLN A 176 -6.61 28.52 -31.85
C GLN A 176 -6.17 28.32 -30.39
N MET A 177 -6.93 28.80 -29.41
CA MET A 177 -6.53 28.87 -28.00
C MET A 177 -7.24 27.85 -27.10
N GLY A 178 -7.03 26.56 -27.36
CA GLY A 178 -7.70 25.46 -26.63
C GLY A 178 -7.52 25.49 -25.09
N TYR A 179 -6.36 25.90 -24.59
CA TYR A 179 -6.07 25.96 -23.14
C TYR A 179 -6.83 27.08 -22.38
N TYR A 180 -7.35 28.09 -23.07
CA TYR A 180 -8.06 29.23 -22.48
C TYR A 180 -9.55 29.25 -22.86
N SER A 181 -10.09 28.13 -23.34
CA SER A 181 -11.44 27.99 -23.89
C SER A 181 -12.55 28.50 -22.95
N ASP A 182 -12.55 28.07 -21.68
CA ASP A 182 -13.53 28.51 -20.68
C ASP A 182 -13.46 30.03 -20.43
N ASP A 183 -12.25 30.55 -20.27
CA ASP A 183 -11.98 31.97 -20.01
C ASP A 183 -12.37 32.84 -21.22
N LEU A 184 -12.15 32.36 -22.44
CA LEU A 184 -12.53 33.05 -23.68
C LEU A 184 -14.04 33.13 -23.84
N ILE A 185 -14.78 32.06 -23.53
CA ILE A 185 -16.25 32.11 -23.53
C ILE A 185 -16.74 33.15 -22.52
N ASP A 186 -16.21 33.16 -21.30
CA ASP A 186 -16.57 34.17 -20.29
C ASP A 186 -16.26 35.59 -20.75
N LEU A 187 -15.10 35.78 -21.42
CA LEU A 187 -14.70 37.06 -22.00
C LEU A 187 -15.68 37.51 -23.08
N PHE A 188 -16.03 36.63 -24.02
CA PHE A 188 -16.93 36.95 -25.12
C PHE A 188 -18.36 37.25 -24.64
N VAL A 189 -18.89 36.47 -23.69
CA VAL A 189 -20.21 36.76 -23.10
C VAL A 189 -20.19 38.11 -22.40
N THR A 190 -19.11 38.43 -21.69
CA THR A 190 -18.97 39.71 -20.98
C THR A 190 -18.83 40.91 -21.94
N GLN A 191 -18.08 40.76 -23.03
CA GLN A 191 -17.81 41.85 -23.97
C GLN A 191 -18.91 42.05 -25.02
N TYR A 192 -19.48 40.97 -25.54
CA TYR A 192 -20.35 40.98 -26.71
C TYR A 192 -21.75 40.44 -26.45
N GLY A 193 -22.00 39.86 -25.28
CA GLY A 193 -23.25 39.18 -24.94
C GLY A 193 -23.31 37.74 -25.45
N LEU A 194 -24.28 36.99 -24.92
CA LEU A 194 -24.43 35.56 -25.18
C LEU A 194 -24.83 35.27 -26.64
N GLU A 195 -25.73 36.05 -27.20
CA GLU A 195 -26.18 35.88 -28.59
C GLU A 195 -25.03 36.01 -29.61
N THR A 196 -24.11 36.96 -29.39
CA THR A 196 -22.94 37.16 -30.25
C THR A 196 -21.92 36.06 -30.04
N THR A 197 -21.76 35.59 -28.80
CA THR A 197 -20.86 34.47 -28.46
C THR A 197 -21.31 33.16 -29.12
N VAL A 198 -22.62 32.93 -29.24
CA VAL A 198 -23.18 31.80 -30.00
C VAL A 198 -22.85 31.91 -31.49
N GLU A 199 -22.89 33.10 -32.09
CA GLU A 199 -22.46 33.29 -33.48
C GLU A 199 -20.97 33.02 -33.67
N ILE A 200 -20.12 33.46 -32.73
CA ILE A 200 -18.69 33.16 -32.72
C ILE A 200 -18.47 31.65 -32.70
N ALA A 201 -19.15 30.93 -31.80
CA ALA A 201 -19.05 29.47 -31.71
C ALA A 201 -19.53 28.76 -33.00
N CYS A 202 -20.63 29.21 -33.61
CA CYS A 202 -21.10 28.69 -34.91
C CYS A 202 -20.05 28.88 -36.02
N HIS A 203 -19.37 30.03 -36.06
CA HIS A 203 -18.30 30.27 -37.01
C HIS A 203 -17.06 29.44 -36.70
N THR A 204 -16.72 29.20 -35.43
CA THR A 204 -15.63 28.30 -35.05
C THR A 204 -15.88 26.86 -35.52
N LEU A 205 -17.14 26.38 -35.49
CA LEU A 205 -17.52 25.08 -36.04
C LEU A 205 -17.45 25.00 -37.59
N GLN A 206 -17.20 26.11 -38.29
CA GLN A 206 -17.06 26.14 -39.76
C GLN A 206 -15.60 26.08 -40.22
N VAL A 207 -14.64 26.06 -39.30
CA VAL A 207 -13.21 26.07 -39.62
C VAL A 207 -12.48 24.90 -38.98
N THR A 208 -11.66 24.21 -39.78
CA THR A 208 -10.69 23.21 -39.33
C THR A 208 -9.27 23.75 -39.54
N CYS A 209 -8.33 23.26 -38.72
CA CYS A 209 -6.91 23.56 -38.83
C CYS A 209 -6.12 22.26 -38.75
N GLU A 210 -5.52 21.85 -39.86
CA GLU A 210 -4.73 20.62 -39.97
C GLU A 210 -3.33 20.95 -40.46
N TYR A 211 -2.32 20.28 -39.92
CA TYR A 211 -0.95 20.45 -40.42
C TYR A 211 -0.76 19.56 -41.65
N ASP A 212 -0.35 20.14 -42.76
CA ASP A 212 -0.03 19.44 -43.99
C ASP A 212 1.50 19.28 -44.09
N ASP A 213 1.95 18.02 -44.00
CA ASP A 213 3.38 17.67 -44.03
C ASP A 213 4.05 18.01 -45.37
N ASP A 214 3.30 17.99 -46.48
CA ASP A 214 3.84 18.28 -47.82
C ASP A 214 3.97 19.81 -48.05
N LEU A 215 3.05 20.59 -47.49
CA LEU A 215 3.07 22.06 -47.55
C LEU A 215 3.95 22.69 -46.45
N GLU A 216 4.37 21.91 -45.45
CA GLU A 216 5.01 22.37 -44.21
C GLU A 216 4.24 23.54 -43.55
N LYS A 217 2.90 23.50 -43.63
CA LYS A 217 2.01 24.59 -43.21
C LYS A 217 0.75 24.06 -42.58
N THR A 218 0.15 24.86 -41.69
CA THR A 218 -1.19 24.58 -41.19
C THR A 218 -2.24 25.04 -42.20
N VAL A 219 -3.00 24.10 -42.76
CA VAL A 219 -4.12 24.38 -43.66
C VAL A 219 -5.34 24.77 -42.82
N VAL A 220 -5.89 25.95 -43.11
CA VAL A 220 -7.12 26.46 -42.50
C VAL A 220 -8.22 26.39 -43.56
N GLY A 221 -9.18 25.50 -43.35
CA GLY A 221 -10.23 25.24 -44.32
C GLY A 221 -11.60 25.00 -43.69
N SER A 222 -12.58 24.72 -44.54
CA SER A 222 -13.97 24.39 -44.17
C SER A 222 -14.35 22.95 -44.54
N ASP A 223 -13.40 22.18 -45.06
CA ASP A 223 -13.59 20.81 -45.51
C ASP A 223 -13.22 19.87 -44.36
N PHE A 224 -14.22 19.28 -43.72
CA PHE A 224 -14.03 18.34 -42.62
C PHE A 224 -14.00 16.91 -43.17
N PRO A 225 -12.96 16.12 -42.90
CA PRO A 225 -12.95 14.71 -43.28
C PRO A 225 -14.05 13.96 -42.51
N VAL A 226 -15.01 13.39 -43.24
CA VAL A 226 -16.22 12.73 -42.68
C VAL A 226 -15.88 11.52 -41.79
N ASN A 227 -14.67 10.96 -41.95
CA ASN A 227 -14.25 9.72 -41.31
C ASN A 227 -13.29 9.90 -40.12
N GLU A 228 -12.93 11.14 -39.76
CA GLU A 228 -12.05 11.37 -38.61
C GLU A 228 -12.82 11.45 -37.29
N ILE A 229 -12.18 10.97 -36.22
CA ILE A 229 -12.77 10.92 -34.88
C ILE A 229 -12.71 12.34 -34.29
N GLU A 230 -13.86 13.00 -34.19
CA GLU A 230 -13.96 14.37 -33.69
C GLU A 230 -14.19 14.42 -32.16
N TYR A 231 -13.31 15.16 -31.48
CA TYR A 231 -13.39 15.46 -30.05
C TYR A 231 -14.42 16.57 -29.79
N LEU A 232 -15.11 16.51 -28.65
CA LEU A 232 -15.97 17.61 -28.21
C LEU A 232 -15.10 18.88 -28.04
N PRO A 233 -15.46 20.03 -28.64
CA PRO A 233 -14.66 21.24 -28.49
C PRO A 233 -14.55 21.67 -27.02
N ASP A 234 -13.35 22.00 -26.55
CA ASP A 234 -13.09 22.31 -25.14
C ASP A 234 -13.94 23.48 -24.60
N TRP A 235 -14.31 24.44 -25.46
CA TRP A 235 -15.17 25.58 -25.11
C TRP A 235 -16.66 25.23 -24.98
N HIS A 236 -17.09 24.08 -25.54
CA HIS A 236 -18.49 23.71 -25.65
C HIS A 236 -19.19 23.61 -24.28
N PRO A 237 -18.63 22.91 -23.25
CA PRO A 237 -19.28 22.81 -21.94
C PRO A 237 -19.51 24.16 -21.26
N ARG A 238 -18.57 25.12 -21.41
CA ARG A 238 -18.69 26.45 -20.82
C ARG A 238 -19.80 27.28 -21.48
N LEU A 239 -19.92 27.22 -22.81
CA LEU A 239 -21.00 27.90 -23.51
C LEU A 239 -22.38 27.32 -23.14
N CYS A 240 -22.47 25.99 -23.01
CA CYS A 240 -23.67 25.33 -22.52
C CYS A 240 -24.05 25.79 -21.09
N HIS A 241 -23.05 26.06 -20.24
CA HIS A 241 -23.27 26.61 -18.91
C HIS A 241 -23.97 27.97 -18.98
N HIS A 242 -23.47 28.90 -19.79
CA HIS A 242 -24.10 30.21 -20.02
C HIS A 242 -25.52 30.08 -20.60
N LEU A 243 -25.71 29.24 -21.62
CA LEU A 243 -27.04 28.96 -22.21
C LEU A 243 -28.03 28.40 -21.19
N SER A 244 -27.57 27.54 -20.26
CA SER A 244 -28.42 26.97 -19.21
C SER A 244 -28.91 28.00 -18.19
N LEU A 245 -28.19 29.12 -18.03
CA LEU A 245 -28.50 30.21 -17.11
C LEU A 245 -29.23 31.39 -17.78
N ALA A 246 -29.25 31.43 -19.11
CA ALA A 246 -29.82 32.53 -19.87
C ALA A 246 -31.33 32.72 -19.58
N PRO A 247 -31.81 33.97 -19.44
CA PRO A 247 -33.25 34.27 -19.43
C PRO A 247 -33.95 33.67 -20.65
N GLU A 248 -35.21 33.25 -20.49
CA GLU A 248 -35.95 32.54 -21.54
C GLU A 248 -35.95 33.27 -22.89
N GLU A 249 -36.12 34.59 -22.91
CA GLU A 249 -36.13 35.39 -24.15
C GLU A 249 -34.76 35.46 -24.85
N GLU A 250 -33.67 35.53 -24.09
CA GLU A 250 -32.31 35.50 -24.63
C GLU A 250 -31.95 34.10 -25.12
N TRP A 251 -32.30 33.06 -24.35
CA TRP A 251 -32.11 31.66 -24.73
C TRP A 251 -32.83 31.32 -26.05
N GLN A 252 -34.10 31.73 -26.21
CA GLN A 252 -34.85 31.50 -27.46
C GLN A 252 -34.19 32.17 -28.68
N ARG A 253 -33.58 33.35 -28.51
CA ARG A 253 -32.82 34.01 -29.59
C ARG A 253 -31.56 33.24 -29.94
N CYS A 254 -30.81 32.74 -28.95
CA CYS A 254 -29.68 31.85 -29.16
C CYS A 254 -30.09 30.55 -29.88
N VAL A 255 -31.19 29.92 -29.46
CA VAL A 255 -31.76 28.71 -30.09
C VAL A 255 -32.07 28.95 -31.57
N GLN A 256 -32.70 30.07 -31.90
CA GLN A 256 -33.02 30.41 -33.30
C GLN A 256 -31.75 30.57 -34.16
N LYS A 257 -30.70 31.19 -33.62
CA LYS A 257 -29.42 31.34 -34.32
C LYS A 257 -28.73 29.99 -34.55
N LEU A 258 -28.72 29.12 -33.55
CA LEU A 258 -28.18 27.75 -33.66
C LEU A 258 -28.94 26.92 -34.71
N ILE A 259 -30.28 26.91 -34.65
CA ILE A 259 -31.11 26.20 -35.64
C ILE A 259 -30.87 26.73 -37.05
N ALA A 260 -30.73 28.06 -37.21
CA ALA A 260 -30.44 28.66 -38.51
C ALA A 260 -29.03 28.32 -39.04
N ALA A 261 -28.07 28.11 -38.15
CA ALA A 261 -26.68 27.80 -38.51
C ALA A 261 -26.49 26.32 -38.89
N ILE A 262 -27.20 25.38 -38.24
CA ILE A 262 -27.03 23.91 -38.42
C ILE A 262 -27.00 23.48 -39.89
N PRO A 263 -27.93 23.88 -40.78
CA PRO A 263 -27.91 23.47 -42.19
C PRO A 263 -26.68 23.94 -42.97
N GLY A 264 -25.99 24.98 -42.49
CA GLY A 264 -24.76 25.51 -43.08
C GLY A 264 -23.47 24.90 -42.53
N LEU A 265 -23.55 24.01 -41.53
CA LEU A 265 -22.41 23.28 -40.99
C LEU A 265 -22.19 21.96 -41.76
N SER A 266 -20.94 21.51 -41.81
CA SER A 266 -20.61 20.18 -42.31
C SER A 266 -21.35 19.09 -41.50
N PRO A 267 -21.69 17.93 -42.09
CA PRO A 267 -22.39 16.86 -41.39
C PRO A 267 -21.72 16.44 -40.07
N SER A 268 -20.38 16.41 -40.01
CA SER A 268 -19.61 16.08 -38.80
C SER A 268 -19.76 17.11 -37.67
N MET A 269 -20.00 18.39 -38.00
CA MET A 269 -20.11 19.49 -37.03
C MET A 269 -21.54 19.74 -36.53
N GLN A 270 -22.57 19.22 -37.23
CA GLN A 270 -23.97 19.36 -36.81
C GLN A 270 -24.28 18.74 -35.44
N PRO A 271 -23.73 17.57 -35.05
CA PRO A 271 -23.86 17.02 -33.71
C PRO A 271 -23.45 18.01 -32.59
N PHE A 272 -22.31 18.68 -32.71
CA PHE A 272 -21.84 19.62 -31.68
C PHE A 272 -22.72 20.87 -31.57
N ALA A 273 -23.28 21.34 -32.69
CA ALA A 273 -24.26 22.42 -32.65
C ALA A 273 -25.57 22.00 -31.95
N ALA A 274 -26.01 20.75 -32.13
CA ALA A 274 -27.18 20.21 -31.45
C ALA A 274 -26.95 19.96 -29.95
N LEU A 275 -25.73 19.58 -29.55
CA LEU A 275 -25.37 19.39 -28.14
C LEU A 275 -25.39 20.69 -27.32
N MET A 276 -25.28 21.86 -27.96
CA MET A 276 -25.50 23.15 -27.31
C MET A 276 -26.97 23.40 -26.94
N LEU A 277 -27.90 22.57 -27.45
CA LEU A 277 -29.34 22.65 -27.21
C LEU A 277 -29.89 21.36 -26.59
N PRO A 278 -29.42 20.93 -25.41
CA PRO A 278 -29.85 19.67 -24.81
C PRO A 278 -31.34 19.67 -24.43
N GLU A 279 -32.00 20.84 -24.35
CA GLU A 279 -33.45 20.96 -24.14
C GLU A 279 -34.30 20.72 -25.39
N ARG A 280 -33.66 20.58 -26.56
CA ARG A 280 -34.31 20.35 -27.85
C ARG A 280 -33.87 19.02 -28.46
N PRO A 281 -34.22 17.88 -27.80
CA PRO A 281 -33.85 16.56 -28.28
C PRO A 281 -34.43 16.26 -29.67
N ASP A 282 -35.53 16.94 -30.05
CA ASP A 282 -36.12 16.87 -31.38
C ASP A 282 -35.13 17.23 -32.50
N ILE A 283 -34.21 18.17 -32.26
CA ILE A 283 -33.17 18.56 -33.23
C ILE A 283 -32.13 17.45 -33.35
N ALA A 284 -31.64 16.93 -32.22
CA ALA A 284 -30.68 15.82 -32.20
C ALA A 284 -31.26 14.56 -32.86
N ASN A 285 -32.52 14.22 -32.54
CA ASN A 285 -33.23 13.10 -33.16
C ASN A 285 -33.32 13.26 -34.68
N GLU A 286 -33.65 14.46 -35.16
CA GLU A 286 -33.79 14.74 -36.58
C GLU A 286 -32.45 14.61 -37.32
N ILE A 287 -31.36 15.12 -36.75
CA ILE A 287 -30.00 14.97 -37.30
C ILE A 287 -29.61 13.49 -37.40
N VAL A 288 -29.79 12.71 -36.33
CA VAL A 288 -29.47 11.26 -36.31
C VAL A 288 -30.25 10.51 -37.38
N LEU A 289 -31.56 10.78 -37.51
CA LEU A 289 -32.40 10.09 -38.48
C LEU A 289 -32.13 10.54 -39.92
N ARG A 290 -31.78 11.82 -40.14
CA ARG A 290 -31.40 12.35 -41.45
C ARG A 290 -30.15 11.67 -42.00
N PHE A 291 -29.16 11.44 -41.14
CA PHE A 291 -27.88 10.85 -41.50
C PHE A 291 -27.75 9.36 -41.13
N ALA A 292 -28.87 8.66 -40.92
CA ALA A 292 -28.86 7.27 -40.44
C ALA A 292 -28.05 6.30 -41.34
N ALA A 293 -27.97 6.58 -42.65
CA ALA A 293 -27.24 5.80 -43.64
C ALA A 293 -25.75 6.17 -43.76
N GLU A 294 -25.31 7.28 -43.17
CA GLU A 294 -23.92 7.74 -43.21
C GLU A 294 -23.14 7.28 -41.97
N GLU A 295 -21.81 7.21 -42.08
CA GLU A 295 -20.90 6.87 -40.98
C GLU A 295 -20.20 8.13 -40.47
N ILE A 296 -20.89 8.89 -39.63
CA ILE A 296 -20.36 10.12 -39.00
C ILE A 296 -20.01 9.84 -37.53
N PRO A 297 -18.73 9.68 -37.15
CA PRO A 297 -18.33 9.31 -35.78
C PRO A 297 -18.85 10.27 -34.69
N ALA A 298 -18.96 11.56 -34.99
CA ALA A 298 -19.46 12.58 -34.07
C ALA A 298 -20.91 12.32 -33.58
N MET A 299 -21.69 11.51 -34.29
CA MET A 299 -23.04 11.10 -33.87
C MET A 299 -23.06 10.35 -32.54
N ALA A 300 -21.95 9.69 -32.15
CA ALA A 300 -21.83 9.02 -30.87
C ALA A 300 -22.10 9.95 -29.67
N TRP A 301 -21.74 11.24 -29.78
CA TRP A 301 -21.99 12.23 -28.73
C TRP A 301 -23.49 12.51 -28.52
N LEU A 302 -24.34 12.35 -29.54
CA LEU A 302 -25.78 12.61 -29.45
C LEU A 302 -26.53 11.60 -28.58
N LYS A 303 -25.92 10.44 -28.26
CA LYS A 303 -26.47 9.45 -27.31
C LYS A 303 -26.87 10.08 -25.97
N MET A 304 -26.21 11.18 -25.56
CA MET A 304 -26.52 11.89 -24.32
C MET A 304 -27.85 12.65 -24.33
N VAL A 305 -28.40 13.00 -25.50
CA VAL A 305 -29.51 13.98 -25.59
C VAL A 305 -30.73 13.47 -26.36
N VAL A 306 -30.59 12.45 -27.22
CA VAL A 306 -31.72 11.92 -28.00
C VAL A 306 -32.73 11.19 -27.12
N ASP A 307 -34.02 11.38 -27.36
CA ASP A 307 -35.10 10.74 -26.59
C ASP A 307 -36.01 9.84 -27.44
N ALA A 308 -35.86 9.86 -28.77
CA ALA A 308 -36.62 9.01 -29.67
C ALA A 308 -36.03 7.59 -29.71
N PRO A 309 -36.81 6.53 -29.45
CA PRO A 309 -36.32 5.15 -29.49
C PRO A 309 -35.66 4.79 -30.83
N SER A 310 -36.21 5.27 -31.95
CA SER A 310 -35.64 5.04 -33.28
C SER A 310 -34.27 5.71 -33.48
N ALA A 311 -34.04 6.88 -32.88
CA ALA A 311 -32.75 7.55 -32.92
C ALA A 311 -31.72 6.81 -32.04
N LEU A 312 -32.13 6.38 -30.85
CA LEU A 312 -31.29 5.56 -29.97
C LEU A 312 -30.83 4.26 -30.64
N THR A 313 -31.74 3.51 -31.25
CA THR A 313 -31.38 2.28 -32.00
C THR A 313 -30.45 2.58 -33.17
N THR A 314 -30.62 3.72 -33.86
CA THR A 314 -29.71 4.13 -34.94
C THR A 314 -28.29 4.40 -34.42
N LEU A 315 -28.17 4.89 -33.18
CA LEU A 315 -26.89 5.21 -32.55
C LEU A 315 -26.15 4.00 -31.96
N GLU A 316 -26.79 2.84 -31.80
CA GLU A 316 -26.16 1.61 -31.28
C GLU A 316 -24.98 1.13 -32.14
N LYS A 317 -24.94 1.50 -33.43
CA LYS A 317 -23.83 1.16 -34.33
C LYS A 317 -22.52 1.91 -34.01
N TYR A 318 -22.59 3.02 -33.27
CA TYR A 318 -21.41 3.82 -32.93
C TYR A 318 -20.84 3.36 -31.57
N PRO A 319 -19.51 3.21 -31.43
CA PRO A 319 -18.86 2.94 -30.14
C PRO A 319 -18.91 4.17 -29.22
N LEU A 320 -18.22 4.10 -28.06
CA LEU A 320 -17.99 5.28 -27.23
C LEU A 320 -17.25 6.38 -28.04
N PRO A 321 -17.62 7.66 -27.86
CA PRO A 321 -16.85 8.76 -28.42
C PRO A 321 -15.44 8.83 -27.81
N PRO A 322 -14.51 9.65 -28.35
CA PRO A 322 -13.19 9.87 -27.76
C PRO A 322 -13.32 10.64 -26.43
N LEU A 323 -13.30 9.91 -25.30
CA LEU A 323 -13.76 10.42 -24.00
C LEU A 323 -12.70 10.90 -23.00
N TYR A 324 -11.39 10.87 -23.32
CA TYR A 324 -10.25 11.22 -22.42
C TYR A 324 -10.59 12.08 -21.17
N SER A 325 -10.87 13.38 -21.35
CA SER A 325 -11.18 14.32 -20.24
C SER A 325 -12.68 14.41 -19.90
N HIS A 326 -13.54 13.77 -20.68
CA HIS A 326 -15.00 13.92 -20.67
C HIS A 326 -15.77 12.65 -20.30
N LEU A 327 -15.10 11.54 -19.95
CA LEU A 327 -15.76 10.27 -19.62
C LEU A 327 -16.78 10.41 -18.49
N LEU A 328 -16.39 11.02 -17.37
CA LEU A 328 -17.31 11.20 -16.23
C LEU A 328 -18.45 12.19 -16.55
N PRO A 329 -18.21 13.36 -17.17
CA PRO A 329 -19.29 14.22 -17.65
C PRO A 329 -20.25 13.54 -18.62
N TYR A 330 -19.74 12.75 -19.57
CA TYR A 330 -20.55 12.00 -20.53
C TYR A 330 -21.44 10.99 -19.82
N VAL A 331 -20.86 10.13 -18.97
CA VAL A 331 -21.60 9.11 -18.22
C VAL A 331 -22.64 9.73 -17.29
N ALA A 332 -22.29 10.81 -16.58
CA ALA A 332 -23.23 11.52 -15.73
C ALA A 332 -24.36 12.15 -16.54
N THR A 333 -24.10 12.69 -17.73
CA THR A 333 -25.14 13.26 -18.61
C THR A 333 -26.06 12.19 -19.16
N LEU A 334 -25.49 11.09 -19.67
CA LEU A 334 -26.22 9.95 -20.21
C LEU A 334 -27.19 9.37 -19.18
N ILE A 335 -26.73 9.16 -17.94
CA ILE A 335 -27.58 8.64 -16.85
C ILE A 335 -28.59 9.69 -16.38
N ALA A 336 -28.20 10.97 -16.30
CA ALA A 336 -29.11 12.05 -15.92
C ALA A 336 -30.31 12.17 -16.88
N ASN A 337 -30.08 11.93 -18.18
CA ASN A 337 -31.09 12.09 -19.21
C ASN A 337 -31.88 10.80 -19.48
N HIS A 338 -31.25 9.62 -19.39
CA HIS A 338 -31.85 8.34 -19.78
C HIS A 338 -32.05 7.33 -18.63
N GLY A 339 -31.58 7.62 -17.41
CA GLY A 339 -31.69 6.71 -16.28
C GLY A 339 -31.05 5.35 -16.56
N MET A 340 -31.80 4.27 -16.32
CA MET A 340 -31.32 2.90 -16.56
C MET A 340 -31.07 2.57 -18.02
N ILE A 341 -31.77 3.21 -18.97
CA ILE A 341 -31.49 3.06 -20.40
C ILE A 341 -30.06 3.52 -20.72
N GLY A 342 -29.62 4.62 -20.11
CA GLY A 342 -28.26 5.11 -20.25
C GLY A 342 -27.21 4.17 -19.65
N VAL A 343 -27.54 3.49 -18.55
CA VAL A 343 -26.67 2.47 -17.95
C VAL A 343 -26.55 1.23 -18.86
N SER A 344 -27.66 0.78 -19.45
CA SER A 344 -27.65 -0.36 -20.38
C SER A 344 -26.90 -0.04 -21.68
N GLN A 345 -27.04 1.18 -22.22
CA GLN A 345 -26.23 1.66 -23.35
C GLN A 345 -24.75 1.64 -23.02
N LEU A 346 -24.38 2.14 -21.85
CA LEU A 346 -23.00 2.12 -21.38
C LEU A 346 -22.45 0.70 -21.23
N VAL A 347 -23.26 -0.29 -20.82
CA VAL A 347 -22.84 -1.70 -20.78
C VAL A 347 -22.58 -2.25 -22.19
N ASN A 348 -23.43 -1.93 -23.16
CA ASN A 348 -23.27 -2.40 -24.53
C ASN A 348 -22.03 -1.79 -25.21
N ASP A 349 -21.74 -0.53 -24.86
CA ASP A 349 -20.57 0.19 -25.35
C ASP A 349 -19.29 -0.13 -24.55
N LEU A 350 -19.30 -1.03 -23.57
CA LEU A 350 -18.12 -1.40 -22.76
C LEU A 350 -17.84 -2.90 -22.86
N ASP A 351 -17.04 -3.33 -23.83
CA ASP A 351 -16.48 -4.69 -23.83
C ASP A 351 -15.35 -4.85 -22.78
N GLU A 352 -14.80 -6.06 -22.61
CA GLU A 352 -13.71 -6.30 -21.63
C GLU A 352 -12.46 -5.43 -21.89
N LYS A 353 -12.11 -5.22 -23.16
CA LYS A 353 -10.93 -4.47 -23.58
C LYS A 353 -11.14 -2.97 -23.37
N GLU A 354 -12.29 -2.45 -23.76
CA GLU A 354 -12.69 -1.05 -23.55
C GLU A 354 -12.89 -0.76 -22.07
N ALA A 355 -13.52 -1.67 -21.31
CA ALA A 355 -13.64 -1.56 -19.86
C ALA A 355 -12.27 -1.45 -19.17
N SER A 356 -11.29 -2.24 -19.61
CA SER A 356 -9.92 -2.18 -19.07
C SER A 356 -9.19 -0.86 -19.36
N THR A 357 -9.57 -0.16 -20.44
CA THR A 357 -8.95 1.09 -20.89
C THR A 357 -9.66 2.32 -20.32
N GLN A 358 -11.00 2.33 -20.34
CA GLN A 358 -11.85 3.48 -20.02
C GLN A 358 -12.22 3.54 -18.53
N LEU A 359 -12.53 2.40 -17.89
CA LEU A 359 -12.95 2.40 -16.47
C LEU A 359 -11.87 2.82 -15.45
N PRO A 360 -10.55 2.73 -15.72
CA PRO A 360 -9.52 3.32 -14.87
C PRO A 360 -9.61 4.84 -14.74
N GLU A 361 -10.00 5.58 -15.79
CA GLU A 361 -10.19 7.04 -15.70
C GLU A 361 -11.36 7.39 -14.76
N LEU A 362 -12.41 6.56 -14.75
CA LEU A 362 -13.51 6.64 -13.78
C LEU A 362 -13.09 6.24 -12.35
N GLU A 363 -11.96 5.55 -12.13
CA GLU A 363 -11.46 5.21 -10.78
C GLU A 363 -11.06 6.44 -9.98
N ALA A 364 -10.72 7.55 -10.65
CA ALA A 364 -10.42 8.83 -10.01
C ALA A 364 -11.63 9.42 -9.27
N THR A 365 -12.86 8.93 -9.52
CA THR A 365 -14.08 9.40 -8.85
C THR A 365 -14.84 8.29 -8.13
N ASP A 366 -14.58 8.16 -6.82
CA ASP A 366 -15.25 7.26 -5.87
C ASP A 366 -16.79 7.41 -5.83
N TYR A 367 -17.35 8.45 -6.47
CA TYR A 367 -18.79 8.72 -6.54
C TYR A 367 -19.52 7.74 -7.45
N PHE A 368 -19.08 7.54 -8.69
CA PHE A 368 -19.80 6.71 -9.67
C PHE A 368 -19.89 5.24 -9.23
N THR A 369 -18.77 4.67 -8.74
CA THR A 369 -18.74 3.32 -8.15
C THR A 369 -19.73 3.17 -6.98
N LYS A 370 -19.85 4.18 -6.10
CA LYS A 370 -20.82 4.15 -4.99
C LYS A 370 -22.26 4.18 -5.46
N TRP A 371 -22.55 4.88 -6.55
CA TRP A 371 -23.89 4.93 -7.11
C TRP A 371 -24.28 3.60 -7.75
N LEU A 372 -23.41 3.04 -8.59
CA LEU A 372 -23.62 1.69 -9.15
C LEU A 372 -23.86 0.66 -8.04
N ALA A 373 -23.08 0.70 -6.96
CA ALA A 373 -23.21 -0.24 -5.84
C ALA A 373 -24.53 -0.08 -5.06
N LYS A 374 -25.23 1.04 -5.22
CA LYS A 374 -26.54 1.30 -4.61
C LYS A 374 -27.69 1.01 -5.58
N THR A 375 -27.43 0.83 -6.87
CA THR A 375 -28.45 0.59 -7.90
C THR A 375 -28.78 -0.89 -8.02
N ASN A 376 -30.03 -1.26 -7.76
CA ASN A 376 -30.51 -2.65 -7.87
C ASN A 376 -30.86 -2.98 -9.33
N HIS A 377 -29.85 -3.22 -10.17
CA HIS A 377 -30.02 -3.62 -11.57
C HIS A 377 -28.84 -4.47 -12.08
N PRO A 378 -29.08 -5.53 -12.89
CA PRO A 378 -28.01 -6.36 -13.45
C PRO A 378 -26.95 -5.55 -14.21
N ASP A 379 -27.37 -4.64 -15.09
CA ASP A 379 -26.41 -3.84 -15.89
C ASP A 379 -25.53 -2.93 -15.03
N ALA A 380 -26.05 -2.36 -13.94
CA ALA A 380 -25.23 -1.60 -13.00
C ALA A 380 -24.17 -2.49 -12.32
N LEU A 381 -24.53 -3.74 -12.00
CA LEU A 381 -23.59 -4.72 -11.46
C LEU A 381 -22.62 -5.24 -12.52
N LYS A 382 -23.01 -5.36 -13.80
CA LYS A 382 -22.09 -5.71 -14.90
C LYS A 382 -20.97 -4.69 -15.03
N ILE A 383 -21.28 -3.39 -15.03
CA ILE A 383 -20.26 -2.33 -15.04
C ILE A 383 -19.34 -2.44 -13.82
N LEU A 384 -19.89 -2.75 -12.63
CA LEU A 384 -19.08 -2.97 -11.43
C LEU A 384 -18.18 -4.19 -11.52
N ILE A 385 -18.64 -5.28 -12.14
CA ILE A 385 -17.86 -6.51 -12.34
C ILE A 385 -16.73 -6.25 -13.34
N LEU A 386 -17.04 -5.69 -14.52
CA LEU A 386 -16.06 -5.32 -15.55
C LEU A 386 -15.03 -4.33 -15.01
N GLY A 387 -15.46 -3.39 -14.17
CA GLY A 387 -14.58 -2.41 -13.55
C GLY A 387 -13.83 -2.89 -12.30
N ALA A 388 -14.10 -4.10 -11.78
CA ALA A 388 -13.48 -4.55 -10.53
C ALA A 388 -12.01 -4.95 -10.71
N GLY A 389 -11.67 -5.65 -11.80
CA GLY A 389 -10.32 -6.14 -12.09
C GLY A 389 -9.58 -6.73 -10.87
N ASN A 390 -8.24 -6.62 -10.85
CA ASN A 390 -7.39 -7.01 -9.70
C ASN A 390 -7.36 -5.96 -8.56
N LYS A 391 -8.33 -5.03 -8.47
CA LYS A 391 -8.23 -3.85 -7.59
C LYS A 391 -9.17 -3.93 -6.37
N ASN A 392 -8.57 -3.97 -5.17
CA ASN A 392 -9.23 -4.26 -3.88
C ASN A 392 -10.43 -3.36 -3.48
N LYS A 393 -10.47 -2.08 -3.89
CA LYS A 393 -11.51 -1.14 -3.43
C LYS A 393 -12.87 -1.38 -4.10
N ARG A 394 -12.89 -1.67 -5.40
CA ARG A 394 -14.12 -1.98 -6.15
C ARG A 394 -14.66 -3.36 -5.80
N LEU A 395 -13.79 -4.35 -5.55
CA LEU A 395 -14.19 -5.65 -5.00
C LEU A 395 -14.97 -5.51 -3.70
N GLY A 396 -14.59 -4.58 -2.82
CA GLY A 396 -15.33 -4.30 -1.59
C GLY A 396 -16.73 -3.70 -1.82
N TYR A 397 -16.92 -2.85 -2.83
CA TYR A 397 -18.25 -2.33 -3.19
C TYR A 397 -19.10 -3.37 -3.93
N LEU A 398 -18.48 -4.14 -4.84
CA LEU A 398 -19.12 -5.24 -5.56
C LEU A 398 -19.61 -6.31 -4.59
N SER A 399 -18.78 -6.74 -3.64
CA SER A 399 -19.16 -7.72 -2.62
C SER A 399 -20.39 -7.25 -1.83
N LYS A 400 -20.39 -6.00 -1.35
CA LYS A 400 -21.54 -5.40 -0.64
C LYS A 400 -22.78 -5.28 -1.52
N ALA A 401 -22.61 -4.88 -2.78
CA ALA A 401 -23.71 -4.74 -3.73
C ALA A 401 -24.32 -6.10 -4.08
N SER A 402 -23.50 -7.13 -4.30
CA SER A 402 -23.92 -8.51 -4.57
C SER A 402 -24.64 -9.14 -3.38
N GLN A 403 -24.20 -8.85 -2.15
CA GLN A 403 -24.92 -9.27 -0.93
C GLN A 403 -26.27 -8.55 -0.78
N LYS A 404 -26.33 -7.27 -1.14
CA LYS A 404 -27.53 -6.45 -1.00
C LYS A 404 -28.56 -6.72 -2.11
N TYR A 405 -28.10 -7.00 -3.33
CA TYR A 405 -28.90 -7.20 -4.55
C TYR A 405 -28.56 -8.53 -5.24
N PRO A 406 -28.81 -9.67 -4.57
CA PRO A 406 -28.36 -10.99 -4.99
C PRO A 406 -29.02 -11.47 -6.29
N HIS A 407 -30.29 -11.17 -6.53
CA HIS A 407 -30.96 -11.50 -7.81
C HIS A 407 -30.30 -10.82 -9.00
N ALA A 408 -30.03 -9.51 -8.88
CA ALA A 408 -29.37 -8.74 -9.91
C ALA A 408 -27.92 -9.22 -10.12
N ALA A 409 -27.22 -9.62 -9.04
CA ALA A 409 -25.86 -10.14 -9.12
C ALA A 409 -25.79 -11.49 -9.83
N ILE A 410 -26.70 -12.42 -9.52
CA ILE A 410 -26.82 -13.71 -10.20
C ILE A 410 -27.06 -13.49 -11.70
N ALA A 411 -27.98 -12.60 -12.06
CA ALA A 411 -28.27 -12.26 -13.45
C ALA A 411 -27.06 -11.63 -14.16
N ALA A 412 -26.35 -10.71 -13.50
CA ALA A 412 -25.17 -10.03 -14.06
C ALA A 412 -24.03 -11.01 -14.34
N TYR A 413 -23.67 -11.86 -13.37
CA TYR A 413 -22.61 -12.87 -13.55
C TYR A 413 -22.98 -13.91 -14.60
N ALA A 414 -24.22 -14.40 -14.60
CA ALA A 414 -24.68 -15.37 -15.60
C ALA A 414 -24.61 -14.81 -17.02
N SER A 415 -25.01 -13.55 -17.22
CA SER A 415 -24.95 -12.87 -18.51
C SER A 415 -23.53 -12.50 -18.95
N LEU A 416 -22.61 -12.15 -18.04
CA LEU A 416 -21.22 -11.90 -18.43
C LEU A 416 -20.49 -13.18 -18.85
N LEU A 417 -20.77 -14.30 -18.15
CA LEU A 417 -20.17 -15.60 -18.44
C LEU A 417 -20.60 -16.19 -19.79
N THR A 418 -21.65 -15.68 -20.43
CA THR A 418 -21.98 -16.07 -21.82
C THR A 418 -21.04 -15.45 -22.83
N SER A 419 -20.54 -14.25 -22.55
CA SER A 419 -19.69 -13.49 -23.46
C SER A 419 -18.20 -13.76 -23.22
N TYR A 420 -17.80 -13.99 -21.97
CA TYR A 420 -16.41 -14.26 -21.60
C TYR A 420 -16.31 -15.19 -20.38
N GLU A 421 -15.50 -16.25 -20.50
CA GLU A 421 -15.37 -17.28 -19.48
C GLU A 421 -14.36 -16.91 -18.38
N ASP A 422 -14.87 -16.19 -17.38
CA ASP A 422 -14.27 -15.83 -16.08
C ASP A 422 -14.12 -16.96 -15.02
N PRO A 423 -12.96 -17.58 -14.71
CA PRO A 423 -12.88 -18.54 -13.60
C PRO A 423 -13.26 -17.94 -12.23
N SER A 424 -12.93 -16.67 -12.00
CA SER A 424 -13.25 -15.93 -10.77
C SER A 424 -14.73 -15.56 -10.72
N TRP A 425 -15.31 -15.15 -11.85
CA TRP A 425 -16.74 -14.84 -12.00
C TRP A 425 -17.60 -16.09 -11.81
N ARG A 426 -17.16 -17.23 -12.37
CA ARG A 426 -17.80 -18.53 -12.19
C ARG A 426 -17.78 -18.98 -10.73
N LYS A 427 -16.65 -18.78 -10.03
CA LYS A 427 -16.56 -19.04 -8.59
C LYS A 427 -17.54 -18.15 -7.81
N ALA A 428 -17.59 -16.85 -8.10
CA ALA A 428 -18.50 -15.91 -7.45
C ALA A 428 -19.98 -16.28 -7.68
N LEU A 429 -20.35 -16.65 -8.91
CA LEU A 429 -21.69 -17.13 -9.25
C LEU A 429 -22.03 -18.40 -8.46
N THR A 430 -21.09 -19.35 -8.38
CA THR A 430 -21.26 -20.60 -7.61
C THR A 430 -21.52 -20.31 -6.13
N VAL A 431 -20.78 -19.36 -5.55
CA VAL A 431 -20.97 -18.92 -4.15
C VAL A 431 -22.35 -18.30 -3.94
N LEU A 432 -22.78 -17.40 -4.84
CA LEU A 432 -24.10 -16.76 -4.75
C LEU A 432 -25.26 -17.77 -4.86
N ILE A 433 -25.14 -18.75 -5.77
CA ILE A 433 -26.13 -19.81 -5.94
C ILE A 433 -26.15 -20.74 -4.72
N SER A 434 -24.98 -21.11 -4.19
CA SER A 434 -24.86 -22.02 -3.05
C SER A 434 -25.40 -21.40 -1.76
N ALA A 435 -25.25 -20.08 -1.59
CA ALA A 435 -25.77 -19.36 -0.43
C ALA A 435 -27.30 -19.39 -0.37
N GLU A 436 -27.99 -19.20 -1.49
CA GLU A 436 -29.46 -19.23 -1.56
C GLU A 436 -29.98 -19.84 -2.89
N PRO A 437 -30.02 -21.18 -3.00
CA PRO A 437 -30.35 -21.87 -4.26
C PRO A 437 -31.74 -21.53 -4.81
N ALA A 438 -32.70 -21.22 -3.93
CA ALA A 438 -34.08 -20.87 -4.30
C ALA A 438 -34.19 -19.58 -5.12
N ARG A 439 -33.20 -18.69 -5.09
CA ARG A 439 -33.21 -17.43 -5.86
C ARG A 439 -33.04 -17.65 -7.35
N VAL A 440 -32.39 -18.74 -7.77
CA VAL A 440 -32.16 -19.04 -9.19
C VAL A 440 -33.48 -19.14 -9.94
N GLU A 441 -34.49 -19.80 -9.34
CA GLU A 441 -35.82 -19.95 -9.96
C GLU A 441 -36.55 -18.63 -10.15
N GLN A 442 -36.24 -17.62 -9.33
CA GLN A 442 -36.82 -16.29 -9.41
C GLN A 442 -36.12 -15.40 -10.46
N VAL A 443 -34.89 -15.73 -10.85
CA VAL A 443 -34.10 -14.99 -11.84
C VAL A 443 -34.30 -15.55 -13.25
N LEU A 444 -34.45 -16.87 -13.39
CA LEU A 444 -34.60 -17.57 -14.67
C LEU A 444 -35.61 -16.94 -15.65
N PRO A 445 -36.80 -16.45 -15.23
CA PRO A 445 -37.77 -15.85 -16.16
C PRO A 445 -37.33 -14.52 -16.77
N TRP A 446 -36.29 -13.88 -16.24
CA TRP A 446 -35.94 -12.49 -16.51
C TRP A 446 -34.59 -12.29 -17.21
N ILE A 447 -33.91 -13.38 -17.55
CA ILE A 447 -32.63 -13.41 -18.25
C ILE A 447 -32.77 -14.13 -19.60
N ASP A 448 -31.81 -13.94 -20.50
CA ASP A 448 -31.80 -14.63 -21.80
C ASP A 448 -31.49 -16.14 -21.68
N ALA A 449 -31.75 -16.87 -22.75
CA ALA A 449 -31.60 -18.33 -22.80
C ALA A 449 -30.17 -18.81 -22.52
N HIS A 450 -29.14 -18.05 -22.95
CA HIS A 450 -27.74 -18.46 -22.77
C HIS A 450 -27.32 -18.26 -21.31
N ALA A 451 -27.74 -17.15 -20.69
CA ALA A 451 -27.51 -16.91 -19.26
C ALA A 451 -28.23 -17.96 -18.39
N ALA A 452 -29.42 -18.42 -18.80
CA ALA A 452 -30.17 -19.48 -18.13
C ALA A 452 -29.44 -20.84 -18.16
N GLU A 453 -28.81 -21.20 -19.29
CA GLU A 453 -27.99 -22.41 -19.41
C GLU A 453 -26.77 -22.38 -18.47
N THR A 454 -26.08 -21.23 -18.40
CA THR A 454 -24.96 -21.01 -17.47
C THR A 454 -25.38 -21.20 -16.01
N LEU A 455 -26.57 -20.71 -15.60
CA LEU A 455 -27.11 -20.94 -14.26
C LEU A 455 -27.42 -22.41 -13.99
N ALA A 456 -27.97 -23.13 -14.97
CA ALA A 456 -28.31 -24.54 -14.83
C ALA A 456 -27.05 -25.41 -14.63
N ALA A 457 -25.94 -25.08 -15.31
CA ALA A 457 -24.67 -25.79 -15.20
C ALA A 457 -23.96 -25.61 -13.84
N THR A 458 -24.35 -24.62 -13.03
CA THR A 458 -23.61 -24.18 -11.82
C THR A 458 -24.22 -24.70 -10.48
N ARG A 459 -25.26 -25.54 -10.49
CA ARG A 459 -25.91 -26.06 -9.25
C ARG A 459 -25.07 -27.12 -8.50
N PRO A 460 -24.81 -27.00 -7.18
CA PRO A 460 -24.16 -28.05 -6.39
C PRO A 460 -25.13 -29.17 -5.98
N HIS A 461 -24.62 -30.41 -5.85
CA HIS A 461 -25.31 -31.54 -5.22
C HIS A 461 -25.12 -31.44 -3.70
N SER A 462 -26.19 -31.34 -2.88
CA SER A 462 -26.06 -31.27 -1.42
C SER A 462 -25.93 -32.65 -0.78
N ASP A 463 -24.79 -32.97 -0.18
CA ASP A 463 -24.65 -34.09 0.76
C ASP A 463 -24.76 -33.57 2.20
N SER A 464 -25.74 -34.06 2.97
CA SER A 464 -25.94 -33.71 4.38
C SER A 464 -26.02 -34.96 5.28
N SER A 465 -24.93 -35.27 5.98
CA SER A 465 -24.93 -35.71 7.39
C SER A 465 -23.48 -35.87 7.89
N ALA A 466 -22.90 -34.84 8.54
CA ALA A 466 -21.62 -34.97 9.23
C ALA A 466 -21.86 -35.02 10.75
N GLU A 467 -21.29 -36.00 11.44
CA GLU A 467 -21.29 -36.09 12.92
C GLU A 467 -20.25 -35.11 13.51
N TYR A 468 -20.62 -34.34 14.54
CA TYR A 468 -19.78 -33.34 15.22
C TYR A 468 -19.39 -33.78 16.63
N ALA A 469 -18.31 -33.21 17.18
CA ALA A 469 -17.89 -33.45 18.56
C ALA A 469 -18.95 -32.97 19.58
N SER A 470 -19.22 -33.78 20.61
CA SER A 470 -20.18 -33.43 21.66
C SER A 470 -19.59 -32.44 22.68
N PRO A 471 -20.40 -31.58 23.31
CA PRO A 471 -19.93 -30.61 24.31
C PRO A 471 -19.14 -31.22 25.47
N GLU A 472 -19.42 -32.48 25.84
CA GLU A 472 -18.75 -33.22 26.92
C GLU A 472 -17.28 -33.56 26.61
N THR A 473 -16.93 -33.58 25.31
CA THR A 473 -15.57 -33.87 24.84
C THR A 473 -14.73 -32.61 24.62
N LEU A 474 -15.32 -31.43 24.79
CA LEU A 474 -14.68 -30.13 24.57
C LEU A 474 -14.24 -29.48 25.89
N PRO A 475 -13.13 -28.73 25.92
CA PRO A 475 -12.72 -27.98 27.11
C PRO A 475 -13.71 -26.84 27.40
N GLU A 476 -13.78 -26.42 28.67
CA GLU A 476 -14.74 -25.39 29.13
C GLU A 476 -14.65 -24.08 28.32
N ILE A 477 -13.47 -23.73 27.81
CA ILE A 477 -13.28 -22.52 26.98
C ILE A 477 -14.06 -22.54 25.65
N LEU A 478 -14.38 -23.73 25.11
CA LEU A 478 -15.16 -23.91 23.87
C LEU A 478 -16.64 -24.26 24.15
N VAL A 479 -17.04 -24.37 25.42
CA VAL A 479 -18.41 -24.72 25.82
C VAL A 479 -19.06 -23.58 26.61
N SER A 480 -18.32 -22.96 27.51
CA SER A 480 -18.77 -21.89 28.42
C SER A 480 -17.64 -20.90 28.70
N PRO A 481 -17.19 -20.14 27.69
CA PRO A 481 -16.08 -19.21 27.83
C PRO A 481 -16.32 -18.13 28.89
N PRO A 482 -15.24 -17.64 29.55
CA PRO A 482 -15.34 -16.77 30.72
C PRO A 482 -15.95 -15.40 30.42
N TRP A 483 -15.94 -14.92 29.18
CA TRP A 483 -16.56 -13.64 28.80
C TRP A 483 -18.08 -13.69 28.69
N LEU A 484 -18.69 -14.89 28.67
CA LEU A 484 -20.14 -15.04 28.73
C LEU A 484 -20.66 -15.02 30.17
N LYS A 485 -19.81 -15.33 31.15
CA LYS A 485 -20.12 -15.23 32.58
C LYS A 485 -19.95 -13.76 32.99
N GLN A 486 -21.05 -13.01 33.17
CA GLN A 486 -21.01 -11.62 33.66
C GLN A 486 -20.23 -11.55 34.99
N ASN A 487 -18.97 -11.13 34.97
CA ASN A 487 -18.19 -11.01 36.19
C ASN A 487 -18.66 -9.81 37.03
N GLN A 488 -19.12 -10.12 38.24
CA GLN A 488 -19.23 -9.17 39.35
C GLN A 488 -17.87 -8.48 39.53
N LYS A 489 -17.80 -7.18 39.23
CA LYS A 489 -16.60 -6.38 39.52
C LYS A 489 -16.41 -6.34 41.03
N SER A 490 -15.49 -7.14 41.56
CA SER A 490 -14.90 -6.89 42.89
C SER A 490 -14.21 -5.53 42.84
N ALA A 491 -14.74 -4.55 43.57
CA ALA A 491 -14.18 -3.21 43.64
C ALA A 491 -12.78 -3.29 44.28
N SER A 492 -11.72 -3.19 43.47
CA SER A 492 -10.37 -3.08 44.01
C SER A 492 -10.25 -1.78 44.82
N PRO A 493 -9.59 -1.79 45.99
CA PRO A 493 -9.34 -0.58 46.76
C PRO A 493 -8.58 0.45 45.91
N VAL A 494 -8.98 1.72 46.02
CA VAL A 494 -8.35 2.85 45.32
C VAL A 494 -7.39 3.54 46.28
N PHE A 495 -6.12 3.62 45.91
CA PHE A 495 -5.08 4.27 46.68
C PHE A 495 -4.76 5.65 46.09
N LYS A 496 -4.38 6.60 46.96
CA LYS A 496 -3.87 7.92 46.55
C LYS A 496 -2.38 7.98 46.90
N LEU A 497 -1.54 7.57 45.98
CA LEU A 497 -0.09 7.49 46.14
C LEU A 497 0.61 8.67 45.46
N SER A 498 1.73 9.13 46.02
CA SER A 498 2.67 10.05 45.35
C SER A 498 3.72 9.25 44.58
N VAL A 499 4.20 9.77 43.45
CA VAL A 499 5.35 9.16 42.74
C VAL A 499 6.56 9.14 43.68
N LEU A 500 7.22 7.99 43.80
CA LEU A 500 8.41 7.84 44.63
C LEU A 500 9.63 8.50 43.95
N PRO A 501 10.50 9.20 44.70
CA PRO A 501 11.68 9.81 44.12
C PRO A 501 12.67 8.73 43.67
N VAL A 502 12.98 8.72 42.38
CA VAL A 502 14.07 7.93 41.78
C VAL A 502 14.97 8.93 41.05
N ALA A 503 16.29 8.85 41.28
CA ALA A 503 17.23 9.75 40.64
C ALA A 503 17.20 9.56 39.12
N SER A 504 17.11 10.65 38.37
CA SER A 504 17.14 10.58 36.91
C SER A 504 18.52 10.13 36.40
N THR A 505 18.54 9.49 35.24
CA THR A 505 19.77 9.08 34.54
C THR A 505 19.74 9.54 33.09
N LEU A 506 20.91 9.88 32.55
CA LEU A 506 21.09 10.27 31.15
C LEU A 506 22.30 9.53 30.58
N ASN A 507 22.06 8.60 29.64
CA ASN A 507 23.07 7.77 29.00
C ASN A 507 23.35 8.25 27.57
N LEU A 508 23.63 9.54 27.40
CA LEU A 508 23.87 10.16 26.10
C LEU A 508 25.38 10.42 25.91
N THR A 509 25.96 9.92 24.82
CA THR A 509 27.38 10.16 24.47
C THR A 509 27.48 11.11 23.28
N PRO A 510 28.65 11.76 23.03
CA PRO A 510 28.86 12.60 21.85
C PRO A 510 28.61 11.84 20.53
N ALA A 511 29.06 10.59 20.43
CA ALA A 511 28.83 9.76 19.24
C ALA A 511 27.35 9.45 19.00
N ILE A 512 26.60 9.09 20.07
CA ILE A 512 25.15 8.88 19.98
C ILE A 512 24.45 10.20 19.59
N THR A 513 24.94 11.33 20.11
CA THR A 513 24.37 12.64 19.77
C THR A 513 24.57 12.97 18.30
N GLU A 514 25.77 12.77 17.77
CA GLU A 514 26.09 13.00 16.36
C GLU A 514 25.25 12.09 15.46
N GLU A 515 25.06 10.83 15.84
CA GLU A 515 24.19 9.89 15.13
C GLU A 515 22.72 10.34 15.12
N LEU A 516 22.20 10.81 16.26
CA LEU A 516 20.80 11.23 16.39
C LEU A 516 20.49 12.57 15.70
N THR A 517 21.46 13.48 15.64
CA THR A 517 21.24 14.88 15.22
C THR A 517 21.93 15.26 13.92
N GLY A 518 22.96 14.51 13.50
CA GLY A 518 23.85 14.88 12.39
C GLY A 518 24.84 16.01 12.73
N TYR A 519 24.91 16.44 13.99
CA TYR A 519 25.76 17.53 14.44
C TYR A 519 26.71 17.09 15.55
N ASP A 520 27.97 17.51 15.45
CA ASP A 520 28.93 17.37 16.54
C ASP A 520 28.68 18.49 17.58
N TYR A 521 28.17 18.09 18.75
CA TYR A 521 27.98 19.00 19.88
C TYR A 521 29.14 18.99 20.88
N SER A 522 30.24 18.27 20.61
CA SER A 522 31.36 18.12 21.53
C SER A 522 32.03 19.46 21.88
N ASP A 523 32.06 20.40 20.93
CA ASP A 523 32.61 21.75 21.12
C ASP A 523 31.75 22.61 22.08
N TYR A 524 30.48 22.28 22.29
CA TYR A 524 29.54 23.07 23.09
C TYR A 524 29.58 22.78 24.59
N HIS A 525 30.52 21.95 25.05
CA HIS A 525 30.77 21.71 26.48
C HIS A 525 31.64 22.80 27.15
N CYS A 526 32.18 23.75 26.37
CA CYS A 526 32.95 24.88 26.90
C CYS A 526 32.01 25.99 27.43
N GLN A 527 32.39 26.67 28.52
CA GLN A 527 31.65 27.85 28.99
C GLN A 527 31.91 29.04 28.05
N PHE A 528 30.93 29.37 27.21
CA PHE A 528 31.00 30.52 26.31
C PHE A 528 30.26 31.73 26.89
N ASN A 529 30.71 32.93 26.52
CA ASN A 529 30.00 34.19 26.77
C ASN A 529 29.56 34.78 25.44
N TYR A 530 28.36 35.31 25.35
CA TYR A 530 27.85 35.93 24.13
C TYR A 530 28.65 37.18 23.74
N ALA A 531 29.45 37.73 24.67
CA ALA A 531 30.50 38.71 24.37
C ALA A 531 31.57 38.20 23.38
N ASP A 532 31.80 36.89 23.36
CA ASP A 532 32.79 36.22 22.52
C ASP A 532 32.20 35.75 21.17
N LEU A 533 30.89 35.96 20.94
CA LEU A 533 30.27 35.66 19.66
C LEU A 533 30.89 36.55 18.56
N PRO A 534 31.37 35.95 17.46
CA PRO A 534 31.93 36.74 16.37
C PRO A 534 30.89 37.71 15.81
N PRO A 535 31.31 38.93 15.41
CA PRO A 535 30.41 39.88 14.78
C PRO A 535 29.84 39.27 13.49
N PHE A 536 28.58 39.61 13.18
CA PHE A 536 27.88 39.10 12.01
C PHE A 536 28.48 39.70 10.71
N GLU A 537 28.81 38.86 9.72
CA GLU A 537 29.29 39.34 8.42
C GLU A 537 28.17 40.01 7.61
N SER A 538 28.43 41.20 7.07
CA SER A 538 27.45 41.93 6.26
C SER A 538 27.20 41.22 4.93
N TYR A 539 25.94 41.03 4.56
CA TYR A 539 25.60 40.50 3.24
C TYR A 539 25.88 41.53 2.13
N HIS A 540 26.16 41.07 0.90
CA HIS A 540 26.46 41.95 -0.24
C HIS A 540 25.31 42.90 -0.64
N TRP A 541 24.08 42.61 -0.21
CA TRP A 541 22.87 43.41 -0.40
C TRP A 541 22.49 44.26 0.83
N GLU A 542 23.27 44.19 1.91
CA GLU A 542 23.08 44.95 3.14
C GLU A 542 23.68 46.35 3.00
N LYS A 543 22.90 47.39 3.32
CA LYS A 543 23.35 48.79 3.22
C LYS A 543 23.88 49.25 4.58
N VAL A 544 25.15 49.69 4.62
CA VAL A 544 25.91 50.35 5.72
C VAL A 544 25.29 50.17 7.12
N THR A 545 25.85 49.28 7.91
CA THR A 545 25.45 49.03 9.31
C THR A 545 26.59 49.36 10.27
N GLU A 546 26.28 50.09 11.35
CA GLU A 546 27.14 50.09 12.54
C GLU A 546 27.12 48.67 13.15
N PRO A 547 28.27 48.17 13.65
CA PRO A 547 28.31 46.84 14.23
C PRO A 547 27.43 46.79 15.48
N PHE A 548 26.58 45.77 15.56
CA PHE A 548 25.81 45.49 16.78
C PHE A 548 26.75 45.31 17.96
N ASN A 549 26.33 45.84 19.12
CA ASN A 549 26.98 45.48 20.38
C ASN A 549 26.76 43.99 20.68
N PRO A 550 27.52 43.38 21.61
CA PRO A 550 27.43 41.94 21.84
C PRO A 550 26.03 41.44 22.21
N GLU A 551 25.28 42.18 23.02
CA GLU A 551 23.89 41.86 23.37
C GLU A 551 22.97 41.90 22.16
N GLN A 552 23.11 42.90 21.29
CA GLN A 552 22.35 43.01 20.05
C GLN A 552 22.72 41.91 19.06
N ASN A 553 24.02 41.57 18.95
CA ASN A 553 24.49 40.47 18.11
C ASN A 553 23.89 39.14 18.59
N PHE A 554 23.87 38.92 19.91
CA PHE A 554 23.26 37.75 20.52
C PHE A 554 21.74 37.70 20.29
N LEU A 555 21.01 38.76 20.63
CA LEU A 555 19.55 38.82 20.47
C LEU A 555 19.12 38.68 19.00
N TRP A 556 19.85 39.28 18.07
CA TRP A 556 19.61 39.13 16.64
C TRP A 556 19.69 37.67 16.22
N ARG A 557 20.76 36.96 16.61
CA ARG A 557 20.96 35.55 16.31
C ARG A 557 19.92 34.68 17.01
N LEU A 558 19.56 35.01 18.26
CA LEU A 558 18.59 34.30 19.10
C LEU A 558 17.16 34.34 18.54
N GLY A 559 16.85 35.32 17.68
CA GLY A 559 15.60 35.37 16.92
C GLY A 559 15.05 36.77 16.64
N PHE A 560 15.64 37.84 17.18
CA PHE A 560 15.23 39.23 16.92
C PHE A 560 15.66 39.69 15.52
N GLU A 561 15.29 38.94 14.49
CA GLU A 561 15.66 39.16 13.10
C GLU A 561 14.54 39.87 12.35
N LYS A 562 14.78 41.13 11.96
CA LYS A 562 13.80 41.90 11.18
C LYS A 562 14.50 42.81 10.19
N TRP A 563 14.13 42.64 8.92
CA TRP A 563 14.67 43.40 7.80
C TRP A 563 13.66 44.42 7.29
N GLN A 564 14.15 45.60 6.92
CA GLN A 564 13.37 46.65 6.29
C GLN A 564 13.95 46.93 4.89
N GLN A 565 13.12 46.82 3.86
CA GLN A 565 13.54 47.14 2.49
C GLN A 565 13.72 48.66 2.35
N VAL A 566 14.89 49.09 1.85
CA VAL A 566 15.21 50.51 1.70
C VAL A 566 15.15 50.92 0.22
N ASN A 567 15.64 50.08 -0.70
CA ASN A 567 15.50 50.21 -2.15
C ASN A 567 15.24 48.83 -2.79
N PRO A 568 14.80 48.74 -4.07
CA PRO A 568 14.76 47.47 -4.80
C PRO A 568 16.13 46.78 -4.77
N GLY A 569 16.20 45.57 -4.21
CA GLY A 569 17.45 44.80 -4.07
C GLY A 569 18.36 45.17 -2.90
N THR A 570 17.99 46.10 -2.00
CA THR A 570 18.77 46.39 -0.77
C THR A 570 17.90 46.54 0.47
N SER A 571 18.37 45.98 1.58
CA SER A 571 17.65 45.94 2.86
C SER A 571 18.57 46.36 4.01
N GLN A 572 17.98 46.88 5.09
CA GLN A 572 18.67 47.22 6.34
C GLN A 572 18.07 46.46 7.53
N LYS A 573 18.89 46.18 8.53
CA LYS A 573 18.44 45.59 9.80
C LYS A 573 17.62 46.62 10.58
N VAL A 574 16.47 46.20 11.11
CA VAL A 574 15.74 47.02 12.08
C VAL A 574 16.52 46.99 13.41
N PRO A 575 16.65 48.12 14.15
CA PRO A 575 17.32 48.13 15.45
C PRO A 575 16.54 47.36 16.52
N ILE A 576 17.23 46.56 17.32
CA ILE A 576 16.64 45.81 18.44
C ILE A 576 16.21 46.79 19.56
N PRO A 577 15.03 46.63 20.17
CA PRO A 577 14.56 47.52 21.23
C PRO A 577 15.49 47.52 22.44
N GLN A 578 15.79 48.71 22.99
CA GLN A 578 16.64 48.83 24.18
C GLN A 578 16.05 48.10 25.41
N ASN A 579 14.73 47.98 25.46
CA ASN A 579 14.05 47.25 26.53
C ASN A 579 14.36 45.74 26.47
N ALA A 580 14.48 45.15 25.27
CA ALA A 580 14.88 43.75 25.11
C ALA A 580 16.32 43.51 25.59
N ILE A 581 17.24 44.45 25.30
CA ILE A 581 18.63 44.39 25.77
C ILE A 581 18.69 44.43 27.30
N THR A 582 17.91 45.33 27.90
CA THR A 582 17.85 45.48 29.37
C THR A 582 17.22 44.25 30.03
N ALA A 583 16.15 43.70 29.44
CA ALA A 583 15.49 42.50 29.93
C ALA A 583 16.42 41.28 29.91
N LEU A 584 17.23 41.12 28.86
CA LEU A 584 18.27 40.09 28.79
C LEU A 584 19.30 40.26 29.91
N GLN A 585 19.85 41.47 30.10
CA GLN A 585 20.88 41.76 31.10
C GLN A 585 20.37 41.59 32.55
N CYS A 586 19.08 41.85 32.80
CA CYS A 586 18.46 41.70 34.11
C CYS A 586 17.83 40.31 34.35
N ALA A 587 17.96 39.37 33.42
CA ALA A 587 17.29 38.06 33.45
C ALA A 587 15.74 38.15 33.62
N ASP A 588 15.13 39.22 33.10
CA ASP A 588 13.67 39.38 33.05
C ASP A 588 13.13 38.76 31.75
N TYR A 589 13.02 37.44 31.74
CA TYR A 589 12.63 36.68 30.54
C TYR A 589 11.18 36.91 30.13
N THR A 590 10.29 37.28 31.07
CA THR A 590 8.90 37.62 30.72
C THR A 590 8.85 38.91 29.90
N THR A 591 9.59 39.95 30.31
CA THR A 591 9.70 41.18 29.52
C THR A 591 10.41 40.93 28.18
N LEU A 592 11.45 40.08 28.16
CA LEU A 592 12.16 39.72 26.94
C LEU A 592 11.26 39.03 25.90
N ILE A 593 10.42 38.09 26.32
CA ILE A 593 9.45 37.40 25.44
C ILE A 593 8.40 38.37 24.90
N ASN A 594 7.89 39.27 25.74
CA ASN A 594 6.91 40.28 25.31
C ASN A 594 7.49 41.24 24.25
N GLU A 595 8.74 41.69 24.45
CA GLU A 595 9.45 42.52 23.46
C GLU A 595 9.71 41.77 22.16
N PHE A 596 10.03 40.47 22.24
CA PHE A 596 10.19 39.61 21.06
C PHE A 596 8.91 39.58 20.21
N HIS A 597 7.74 39.32 20.83
CA HIS A 597 6.46 39.29 20.12
C HIS A 597 6.09 40.63 19.47
N GLN A 598 6.36 41.75 20.16
CA GLN A 598 6.11 43.08 19.63
C GLN A 598 7.05 43.40 18.45
N TYR A 599 8.30 42.95 18.54
CA TYR A 599 9.32 43.25 17.55
C TYR A 599 9.12 42.51 16.23
N THR A 600 8.93 41.19 16.27
CA THR A 600 8.86 40.34 15.07
C THR A 600 7.47 40.32 14.42
N GLY A 601 6.41 40.54 15.20
CA GLY A 601 5.03 40.40 14.75
C GLY A 601 4.62 38.93 14.60
N LYS A 602 3.31 38.64 14.62
CA LYS A 602 2.74 37.27 14.71
C LYS A 602 3.03 36.31 13.52
N ARG A 603 3.97 36.61 12.61
CA ARG A 603 4.28 35.75 11.45
C ARG A 603 5.77 35.35 11.42
N TYR A 604 6.01 34.07 11.67
CA TYR A 604 7.18 33.25 11.30
C TYR A 604 8.53 33.43 12.02
N SER A 605 8.61 34.08 13.18
CA SER A 605 9.84 34.10 14.01
C SER A 605 9.88 32.97 15.05
N HIS A 606 11.03 32.31 15.21
CA HIS A 606 11.26 31.24 16.19
C HIS A 606 12.52 31.53 17.01
N TRP A 607 12.52 31.19 18.30
CA TRP A 607 13.71 31.22 19.16
C TRP A 607 14.73 30.16 18.73
N LYS A 608 16.02 30.50 18.65
CA LYS A 608 17.08 29.55 18.28
C LYS A 608 17.82 29.04 19.53
N LEU A 609 17.42 27.89 20.06
CA LEU A 609 17.82 27.38 21.39
C LEU A 609 19.31 27.01 21.49
N HIS A 610 19.93 26.56 20.40
CA HIS A 610 21.36 26.22 20.39
C HIS A 610 22.26 27.39 20.76
N LEU A 611 21.79 28.65 20.61
CA LEU A 611 22.55 29.84 20.99
C LEU A 611 22.60 30.07 22.50
N LEU A 612 21.75 29.42 23.29
CA LEU A 612 21.79 29.52 24.76
C LEU A 612 23.11 28.97 25.34
N THR A 613 23.89 28.22 24.56
CA THR A 613 25.27 27.80 24.86
C THR A 613 26.20 28.98 25.14
N TRP A 614 25.91 30.16 24.57
CA TRP A 614 26.69 31.39 24.74
C TRP A 614 26.24 32.21 25.95
N MET A 615 25.39 31.68 26.82
CA MET A 615 24.98 32.32 28.07
C MET A 615 25.53 31.57 29.28
N PRO A 616 25.66 32.25 30.44
CA PRO A 616 25.93 31.56 31.70
C PRO A 616 24.91 30.44 31.94
N ARG A 617 25.39 29.24 32.28
CA ARG A 617 24.59 28.00 32.35
C ARG A 617 23.29 28.14 33.15
N GLU A 618 23.31 28.81 34.29
CA GLU A 618 22.11 29.03 35.12
C GLU A 618 21.08 29.93 34.42
N GLN A 619 21.53 30.98 33.74
CA GLN A 619 20.67 31.87 32.98
C GLN A 619 20.13 31.19 31.71
N ALA A 620 20.95 30.36 31.07
CA ALA A 620 20.56 29.56 29.92
C ALA A 620 19.44 28.57 30.27
N LEU A 621 19.57 27.84 31.39
CA LEU A 621 18.54 26.92 31.88
C LEU A 621 17.25 27.65 32.29
N ALA A 622 17.37 28.81 32.93
CA ALA A 622 16.21 29.62 33.33
C ALA A 622 15.47 30.22 32.12
N LEU A 623 16.20 30.69 31.11
CA LEU A 623 15.60 31.16 29.85
C LEU A 623 15.02 29.99 29.04
N LEU A 624 15.69 28.84 28.98
CA LEU A 624 15.18 27.63 28.34
C LEU A 624 13.85 27.19 29.00
N ASP A 625 13.76 27.23 30.33
CA ASP A 625 12.51 26.93 31.03
C ASP A 625 11.42 27.96 30.74
N ALA A 626 11.75 29.24 30.66
CA ALA A 626 10.81 30.31 30.32
C ALA A 626 10.27 30.21 28.87
N LEU A 627 11.04 29.63 27.96
CA LEU A 627 10.71 29.50 26.53
C LEU A 627 9.91 28.23 26.19
N ALA A 628 9.51 27.41 27.17
CA ALA A 628 8.89 26.12 26.89
C ALA A 628 7.58 26.17 26.10
N ASP A 629 6.83 27.27 26.23
CA ASP A 629 5.56 27.48 25.53
C ASP A 629 5.70 28.39 24.29
N GLU A 630 6.92 28.83 23.98
CA GLU A 630 7.23 29.74 22.87
C GLU A 630 7.67 28.99 21.60
N PRO A 631 7.39 29.48 20.37
CA PRO A 631 7.86 28.84 19.14
C PRO A 631 9.39 28.87 19.03
N HIS A 632 10.04 27.71 18.93
CA HIS A 632 11.50 27.58 18.95
C HIS A 632 12.03 26.59 17.90
N LYS A 633 13.37 26.56 17.75
CA LYS A 633 14.15 25.60 16.95
C LYS A 633 15.45 25.25 17.67
N GLY A 634 15.95 24.02 17.48
CA GLY A 634 17.22 23.56 18.03
C GLY A 634 17.07 22.81 19.36
N GLU A 635 15.88 22.28 19.63
CA GLU A 635 15.54 21.50 20.81
C GLU A 635 16.32 20.18 20.93
N GLU A 636 16.82 19.64 19.81
CA GLU A 636 17.69 18.46 19.74
C GLU A 636 19.04 18.68 20.44
N GLY A 637 19.48 19.93 20.58
CA GLY A 637 20.71 20.30 21.29
C GLY A 637 20.56 20.40 22.81
N ILE A 638 19.34 20.35 23.37
CA ILE A 638 19.08 20.61 24.81
C ILE A 638 19.83 19.61 25.71
N LEU A 639 19.61 18.31 25.51
CA LEU A 639 20.24 17.28 26.33
C LEU A 639 21.74 17.15 26.06
N PRO A 640 22.23 17.19 24.80
CA PRO A 640 23.66 17.20 24.53
C PRO A 640 24.42 18.33 25.24
N ILE A 641 23.88 19.55 25.22
CA ILE A 641 24.58 20.74 25.73
C ILE A 641 24.44 20.85 27.25
N PHE A 642 23.22 20.76 27.76
CA PHE A 642 22.92 21.05 29.17
C PHE A 642 22.87 19.79 30.03
N GLY A 643 22.91 18.60 29.44
CA GLY A 643 22.96 17.33 30.16
C GLY A 643 21.75 17.10 31.05
N ILE A 644 21.96 16.40 32.17
CA ILE A 644 20.89 15.97 33.07
C ILE A 644 20.11 17.12 33.72
N ASP A 645 20.73 18.29 33.87
CA ASP A 645 20.10 19.48 34.47
C ASP A 645 18.91 19.99 33.63
N ALA A 646 18.94 19.76 32.31
CA ALA A 646 17.86 20.14 31.41
C ALA A 646 16.81 19.04 31.24
N LEU A 647 16.98 17.84 31.82
CA LEU A 647 16.05 16.73 31.64
C LEU A 647 14.59 17.05 32.05
N PRO A 648 14.32 17.77 33.16
CA PRO A 648 12.95 18.16 33.51
C PRO A 648 12.31 19.09 32.46
N ILE A 649 13.12 19.99 31.89
CA ILE A 649 12.70 20.93 30.84
C ILE A 649 12.46 20.15 29.55
N PHE A 650 13.39 19.27 29.17
CA PHE A 650 13.28 18.37 28.02
C PHE A 650 11.99 17.54 28.05
N VAL A 651 11.64 16.94 29.20
CA VAL A 651 10.39 16.16 29.35
C VAL A 651 9.15 17.06 29.17
N ARG A 652 9.22 18.33 29.55
CA ARG A 652 8.15 19.30 29.29
C ARG A 652 8.03 19.60 27.80
N TYR A 653 9.15 19.84 27.12
CA TYR A 653 9.21 20.08 25.67
C TYR A 653 8.71 18.89 24.84
N LEU A 654 9.03 17.66 25.26
CA LEU A 654 8.54 16.42 24.64
C LEU A 654 7.01 16.35 24.59
N LYS A 655 6.27 17.09 25.43
CA LYS A 655 4.81 17.16 25.36
C LYS A 655 4.31 17.99 24.17
N HIS A 656 5.09 18.95 23.69
CA HIS A 656 4.74 19.90 22.64
C HIS A 656 5.30 19.47 21.27
N ASP A 657 6.59 19.11 21.19
CA ASP A 657 7.21 18.54 19.99
C ASP A 657 7.63 17.09 20.20
N ARG A 658 6.71 16.19 19.85
CA ARG A 658 6.89 14.75 20.04
C ARG A 658 7.73 14.11 18.96
N GLN A 659 7.93 14.74 17.80
CA GLN A 659 8.53 14.05 16.65
C GLN A 659 10.04 14.23 16.63
N SER A 660 10.55 15.44 16.90
CA SER A 660 11.98 15.73 16.92
C SER A 660 12.68 15.16 18.16
N LEU A 661 12.00 15.15 19.32
CA LEU A 661 12.63 14.81 20.61
C LEU A 661 12.48 13.34 21.04
N TRP A 662 11.56 12.58 20.43
CA TRP A 662 11.34 11.17 20.79
C TRP A 662 12.60 10.28 20.71
N PRO A 663 13.51 10.44 19.71
CA PRO A 663 14.71 9.62 19.58
C PRO A 663 15.66 9.68 20.79
N PHE A 664 15.58 10.71 21.64
CA PHE A 664 16.41 10.84 22.84
C PHE A 664 15.85 10.08 24.06
N THR A 665 14.56 9.71 24.04
CA THR A 665 13.90 9.07 25.18
C THR A 665 14.48 7.71 25.60
N PRO A 666 15.04 6.86 24.72
CA PRO A 666 15.73 5.62 25.11
C PRO A 666 16.96 5.84 26.02
N TYR A 667 17.50 7.05 26.06
CA TYR A 667 18.69 7.39 26.85
C TYR A 667 18.36 8.10 28.16
N CYS A 668 17.06 8.31 28.45
CA CYS A 668 16.57 9.10 29.58
C CYS A 668 15.83 8.21 30.59
N GLY A 669 16.44 7.94 31.75
CA GLY A 669 15.77 7.27 32.86
C GLY A 669 15.13 8.30 33.80
N THR A 670 13.81 8.51 33.70
CA THR A 670 13.06 9.39 34.62
C THR A 670 11.65 8.87 34.85
N THR A 671 11.12 9.05 36.06
CA THR A 671 9.75 8.63 36.43
C THR A 671 8.68 9.36 35.61
N ASP A 672 8.98 10.56 35.10
CA ASP A 672 8.02 11.36 34.33
C ASP A 672 7.71 10.76 32.95
N LEU A 673 8.60 9.93 32.41
CA LEU A 673 8.38 9.21 31.15
C LEU A 673 7.57 7.92 31.33
N ALA A 674 7.43 7.40 32.55
CA ALA A 674 6.83 6.10 32.80
C ALA A 674 5.38 5.98 32.29
N LEU A 675 4.52 6.95 32.59
CA LEU A 675 3.13 6.96 32.12
C LEU A 675 3.02 7.21 30.61
N PRO A 676 3.72 8.18 30.00
CA PRO A 676 3.80 8.32 28.55
C PRO A 676 4.25 7.04 27.82
N MET A 677 5.23 6.31 28.38
CA MET A 677 5.70 5.04 27.82
C MET A 677 4.65 3.94 27.94
N ALA A 678 3.99 3.80 29.09
CA ALA A 678 2.86 2.88 29.23
C ALA A 678 1.71 3.20 28.25
N GLN A 679 1.37 4.48 28.08
CA GLN A 679 0.36 4.90 27.11
C GLN A 679 0.76 4.58 25.67
N ASN A 680 2.03 4.79 25.29
CA ASN A 680 2.51 4.45 23.95
C ASN A 680 2.53 2.93 23.72
N PHE A 681 3.00 2.17 24.70
CA PHE A 681 2.97 0.70 24.71
C PHE A 681 1.55 0.18 24.49
N SER A 682 0.58 0.68 25.25
CA SER A 682 -0.81 0.22 25.19
C SER A 682 -1.57 0.73 23.97
N ARG A 683 -1.38 2.00 23.58
CA ARG A 683 -2.30 2.70 22.67
C ARG A 683 -1.74 2.98 21.26
N LYS A 684 -0.42 2.94 21.05
CA LYS A 684 0.21 3.36 19.78
C LYS A 684 1.06 2.27 19.16
N LYS A 685 0.56 1.63 18.10
CA LYS A 685 1.24 0.54 17.39
C LYS A 685 2.66 0.91 16.91
N THR A 686 2.88 2.15 16.45
CA THR A 686 4.17 2.59 15.90
C THR A 686 5.26 2.81 16.96
N LEU A 687 4.88 3.14 18.20
CA LEU A 687 5.81 3.45 19.29
C LEU A 687 5.85 2.34 20.35
N ARG A 688 5.22 1.19 20.06
CA ARG A 688 5.02 0.13 21.04
C ARG A 688 6.33 -0.55 21.41
N GLU A 689 7.15 -0.91 20.43
CA GLU A 689 8.43 -1.57 20.69
C GLU A 689 9.41 -0.62 21.37
N ASP A 690 9.52 0.63 20.95
CA ASP A 690 10.36 1.63 21.62
C ASP A 690 9.95 1.81 23.09
N ALA A 691 8.65 1.90 23.35
CA ALA A 691 8.12 2.01 24.70
C ALA A 691 8.35 0.72 25.53
N ARG A 692 8.20 -0.45 24.92
CA ARG A 692 8.50 -1.75 25.55
C ARG A 692 9.98 -1.83 25.93
N SER A 693 10.87 -1.47 25.02
CA SER A 693 12.33 -1.44 25.25
C SER A 693 12.67 -0.50 26.40
N TRP A 694 12.11 0.72 26.42
CA TRP A 694 12.34 1.66 27.52
C TRP A 694 11.85 1.14 28.87
N LEU A 695 10.65 0.54 28.92
CA LEU A 695 10.10 -0.03 30.16
C LEU A 695 11.02 -1.10 30.74
N LEU A 696 11.59 -1.96 29.89
CA LEU A 696 12.50 -3.05 30.29
C LEU A 696 13.91 -2.55 30.64
N GLU A 697 14.39 -1.49 30.00
CA GLU A 697 15.71 -0.89 30.26
C GLU A 697 15.73 -0.06 31.55
N TYR A 698 14.66 0.68 31.86
CA TYR A 698 14.53 1.52 33.06
C TYR A 698 13.41 1.03 34.02
N PRO A 699 13.47 -0.21 34.53
CA PRO A 699 12.37 -0.81 35.26
C PRO A 699 12.12 -0.12 36.61
N GLU A 700 13.14 0.40 37.29
CA GLU A 700 12.94 1.13 38.56
C GLU A 700 12.16 2.44 38.36
N HIS A 701 12.53 3.25 37.35
CA HIS A 701 11.83 4.49 36.98
C HIS A 701 10.41 4.21 36.50
N ALA A 702 10.23 3.18 35.67
CA ALA A 702 8.93 2.73 35.18
C ALA A 702 8.00 2.36 36.35
N ILE A 703 8.46 1.49 37.26
CA ILE A 703 7.63 1.02 38.38
C ILE A 703 7.28 2.18 39.32
N ALA A 704 8.26 3.01 39.70
CA ALA A 704 8.02 4.14 40.61
C ALA A 704 7.01 5.15 40.03
N GLY A 705 7.07 5.41 38.72
CA GLY A 705 6.12 6.29 38.03
C GLY A 705 4.73 5.68 37.79
N LEU A 706 4.64 4.35 37.60
CA LEU A 706 3.38 3.67 37.25
C LEU A 706 2.55 3.22 38.45
N LEU A 707 3.16 2.90 39.59
CA LEU A 707 2.44 2.41 40.78
C LEU A 707 1.28 3.32 41.22
N PRO A 708 1.43 4.67 41.27
CA PRO A 708 0.31 5.56 41.61
C PRO A 708 -0.87 5.49 40.64
N ALA A 709 -0.61 5.35 39.34
CA ALA A 709 -1.64 5.24 38.32
C ALA A 709 -2.32 3.86 38.37
N ALA A 710 -1.54 2.78 38.51
CA ALA A 710 -2.02 1.40 38.50
C ALA A 710 -2.94 1.04 39.69
N LEU A 711 -2.71 1.67 40.85
CA LEU A 711 -3.49 1.48 42.08
C LEU A 711 -4.46 2.63 42.35
N GLY A 712 -4.54 3.59 41.43
CA GLY A 712 -5.40 4.76 41.52
C GLY A 712 -6.85 4.51 41.09
N LYS A 713 -7.55 5.62 40.79
CA LYS A 713 -8.94 5.60 40.31
C LYS A 713 -9.04 4.82 38.99
N ALA A 714 -10.18 4.15 38.78
CA ALA A 714 -10.44 3.48 37.52
C ALA A 714 -10.52 4.51 36.36
N CYS A 715 -9.53 4.47 35.47
CA CYS A 715 -9.46 5.27 34.26
C CYS A 715 -8.53 4.56 33.25
N LYS A 716 -8.47 5.05 32.00
CA LYS A 716 -7.60 4.44 30.97
C LYS A 716 -6.12 4.42 31.36
N ASP A 717 -5.65 5.43 32.09
CA ASP A 717 -4.25 5.49 32.53
C ASP A 717 -3.93 4.42 33.58
N ARG A 718 -4.92 4.01 34.38
CA ARG A 718 -4.79 2.85 35.28
C ARG A 718 -4.62 1.56 34.48
N ASP A 719 -5.42 1.37 33.43
CA ASP A 719 -5.37 0.16 32.60
C ASP A 719 -4.01 0.04 31.89
N ASP A 720 -3.50 1.14 31.30
CA ASP A 720 -2.19 1.17 30.66
C ASP A 720 -1.06 0.90 31.68
N ALA A 721 -1.12 1.54 32.85
CA ALA A 721 -0.12 1.34 33.90
C ALA A 721 -0.11 -0.10 34.43
N GLN A 722 -1.27 -0.73 34.59
CA GLN A 722 -1.37 -2.13 34.98
C GLN A 722 -0.82 -3.06 33.90
N GLN A 723 -1.04 -2.74 32.62
CA GLN A 723 -0.52 -3.52 31.51
C GLN A 723 1.02 -3.46 31.44
N ALA A 724 1.60 -2.27 31.62
CA ALA A 724 3.05 -2.10 31.68
C ALA A 724 3.68 -2.77 32.92
N LEU A 725 3.04 -2.72 34.10
CA LEU A 725 3.52 -3.44 35.29
C LEU A 725 3.46 -4.97 35.12
N ARG A 726 2.48 -5.51 34.38
CA ARG A 726 2.44 -6.94 34.05
C ARG A 726 3.53 -7.33 33.07
N LEU A 727 3.78 -6.51 32.03
CA LEU A 727 4.93 -6.71 31.14
C LEU A 727 6.23 -6.84 31.96
N LEU A 728 6.44 -5.96 32.94
CA LEU A 728 7.61 -6.01 33.82
C LEU A 728 7.62 -7.28 34.68
N ALA A 729 6.47 -7.68 35.24
CA ALA A 729 6.36 -8.92 36.01
C ALA A 729 6.69 -10.17 35.17
N ASP A 730 6.18 -10.25 33.95
CA ASP A 730 6.42 -11.34 32.98
C ASP A 730 7.89 -11.41 32.53
N ASN A 731 8.62 -10.28 32.60
CA ASN A 731 10.05 -10.19 32.28
C ASN A 731 10.93 -10.20 33.55
N ASN A 732 10.58 -11.01 34.56
CA ASN A 732 11.35 -11.24 35.78
C ASN A 732 11.52 -10.03 36.74
N HIS A 733 10.79 -8.92 36.57
CA HIS A 733 10.87 -7.76 37.48
C HIS A 733 9.84 -7.80 38.63
N ARG A 734 9.16 -8.93 38.86
CA ARG A 734 8.14 -9.06 39.92
C ARG A 734 8.68 -8.77 41.33
N SER A 735 9.92 -9.16 41.61
CA SER A 735 10.63 -8.87 42.86
C SER A 735 10.87 -7.36 43.04
N LEU A 736 11.31 -6.69 41.98
CA LEU A 736 11.56 -5.24 41.96
C LEU A 736 10.27 -4.43 42.16
N ILE A 737 9.17 -4.85 41.53
CA ILE A 737 7.82 -4.26 41.75
C ILE A 737 7.46 -4.29 43.23
N THR A 738 7.69 -5.44 43.87
CA THR A 738 7.39 -5.66 45.28
C THR A 738 8.28 -4.79 46.18
N GLN A 739 9.58 -4.70 45.89
CA GLN A 739 10.53 -3.86 46.64
C GLN A 739 10.19 -2.37 46.58
N ILE A 740 9.85 -1.86 45.40
CA ILE A 740 9.49 -0.44 45.23
C ILE A 740 8.15 -0.16 45.91
N ALA A 741 7.18 -1.07 45.80
CA ALA A 741 5.91 -0.94 46.48
C ALA A 741 6.05 -0.94 48.02
N GLN A 742 7.01 -1.69 48.59
CA GLN A 742 7.30 -1.69 50.03
C GLN A 742 7.79 -0.32 50.53
N ARG A 743 8.38 0.52 49.67
CA ARG A 743 8.83 1.88 50.04
C ARG A 743 7.67 2.80 50.46
N TYR A 744 6.42 2.49 50.08
CA TYR A 744 5.22 3.20 50.56
C TYR A 744 4.84 2.84 52.00
N GLN A 745 5.44 1.80 52.59
CA GLN A 745 5.22 1.36 53.98
C GLN A 745 3.74 1.03 54.31
N GLN A 746 2.98 0.52 53.35
CA GLN A 746 1.58 0.11 53.52
C GLN A 746 1.38 -1.34 53.04
N PRO A 747 1.04 -2.29 53.92
CA PRO A 747 0.86 -3.70 53.56
C PRO A 747 -0.33 -3.93 52.61
N GLU A 748 -1.33 -3.05 52.62
CA GLU A 748 -2.50 -3.12 51.75
C GLU A 748 -2.15 -2.93 50.27
N ILE A 749 -1.10 -2.14 49.98
CA ILE A 749 -0.59 -1.93 48.61
C ILE A 749 -0.01 -3.24 48.05
N ILE A 750 0.76 -3.98 48.87
CA ILE A 750 1.35 -5.27 48.48
C ILE A 750 0.25 -6.31 48.23
N ALA A 751 -0.76 -6.35 49.10
CA ALA A 751 -1.90 -7.24 48.92
C ALA A 751 -2.69 -6.91 47.63
N ALA A 752 -2.92 -5.63 47.33
CA ALA A 752 -3.58 -5.19 46.11
C ALA A 752 -2.77 -5.50 44.84
N LEU A 753 -1.45 -5.36 44.90
CA LEU A 753 -0.52 -5.74 43.81
C LEU A 753 -0.57 -7.24 43.53
N GLY A 754 -0.50 -8.07 44.58
CA GLY A 754 -0.66 -9.53 44.44
C GLY A 754 -1.99 -9.88 43.78
N ALA A 755 -3.09 -9.33 44.29
CA ALA A 755 -4.43 -9.63 43.79
C ALA A 755 -4.64 -9.33 42.28
N PHE A 756 -3.93 -8.36 41.68
CA PHE A 756 -4.06 -8.09 40.23
C PHE A 756 -2.99 -8.78 39.37
N LEU A 757 -1.79 -9.03 39.92
CA LEU A 757 -0.74 -9.78 39.23
C LEU A 757 -1.04 -11.28 39.18
N ASP A 758 -1.86 -11.79 40.11
CA ASP A 758 -2.24 -13.21 40.22
C ASP A 758 -3.57 -13.56 39.52
N VAL A 759 -4.19 -12.64 38.75
CA VAL A 759 -5.40 -12.95 37.95
C VAL A 759 -5.02 -13.86 36.78
N GLY A 760 -5.57 -15.07 36.74
CA GLY A 760 -5.23 -16.08 35.74
C GLY A 760 -5.48 -15.67 34.28
N ASP A 761 -4.57 -16.10 33.39
CA ASP A 761 -4.47 -15.73 31.97
C ASP A 761 -5.78 -15.81 31.15
N PHE A 762 -6.73 -16.68 31.50
CA PHE A 762 -8.00 -16.86 30.77
C PHE A 762 -9.03 -15.72 30.99
N HIS A 763 -8.86 -14.89 32.02
CA HIS A 763 -9.72 -13.73 32.26
C HIS A 763 -9.25 -12.46 31.54
N TYR A 764 -8.20 -12.56 30.72
CA TYR A 764 -7.65 -11.45 29.95
C TYR A 764 -8.30 -11.36 28.56
N PHE A 765 -9.51 -10.78 28.50
CA PHE A 765 -10.23 -10.48 27.26
C PHE A 765 -10.77 -9.05 27.27
N PRO A 766 -11.08 -8.45 26.10
CA PRO A 766 -11.53 -7.07 26.01
C PRO A 766 -12.83 -6.82 26.77
N ALA A 767 -12.94 -5.65 27.43
CA ALA A 767 -14.17 -5.25 28.12
C ALA A 767 -15.39 -5.13 27.18
N LYS A 768 -15.15 -4.90 25.88
CA LYS A 768 -16.15 -4.93 24.82
C LYS A 768 -15.64 -5.85 23.71
N ILE A 769 -16.32 -6.98 23.52
CA ILE A 769 -16.06 -7.90 22.41
C ILE A 769 -16.70 -7.32 21.15
N GLN A 770 -15.91 -7.21 20.08
CA GLN A 770 -16.40 -6.75 18.78
C GLN A 770 -17.17 -7.89 18.11
N PRO A 771 -18.27 -7.59 17.39
CA PRO A 771 -18.94 -8.61 16.61
C PRO A 771 -17.98 -9.19 15.56
N LEU A 772 -18.20 -10.46 15.21
CA LEU A 772 -17.48 -11.10 14.12
C LEU A 772 -17.77 -10.37 12.80
N PRO A 773 -16.77 -10.15 11.93
CA PRO A 773 -16.95 -9.56 10.61
C PRO A 773 -17.89 -10.39 9.73
N ASP A 774 -18.58 -9.73 8.79
CA ASP A 774 -19.55 -10.37 7.88
C ASP A 774 -18.94 -11.49 7.02
N PHE A 775 -17.63 -11.44 6.76
CA PHE A 775 -16.91 -12.48 6.00
C PHE A 775 -16.66 -13.76 6.81
N TYR A 776 -16.85 -13.74 8.14
CA TYR A 776 -16.63 -14.92 8.99
C TYR A 776 -17.82 -15.90 8.89
N GLN A 777 -17.90 -16.62 7.78
CA GLN A 777 -18.98 -17.57 7.48
C GLN A 777 -18.43 -18.99 7.34
N PHE A 778 -18.31 -19.69 8.48
CA PHE A 778 -17.62 -20.98 8.56
C PHE A 778 -18.42 -22.21 8.13
N ALA A 779 -19.65 -22.03 7.61
CA ALA A 779 -20.53 -23.13 7.23
C ALA A 779 -19.90 -24.05 6.15
N LEU A 780 -19.08 -23.48 5.27
CA LEU A 780 -18.42 -24.18 4.16
C LEU A 780 -16.91 -24.41 4.40
N TRP A 781 -16.39 -24.04 5.57
CA TRP A 781 -14.96 -24.14 5.85
C TRP A 781 -14.60 -25.52 6.42
N ARG A 782 -13.36 -25.93 6.19
CA ARG A 782 -12.79 -27.11 6.86
C ARG A 782 -12.67 -26.80 8.35
N ARG A 783 -13.30 -27.62 9.17
CA ARG A 783 -13.37 -27.42 10.62
C ARG A 783 -12.15 -28.05 11.32
N PRO A 784 -11.63 -27.42 12.38
CA PRO A 784 -10.69 -28.08 13.26
C PRO A 784 -11.26 -29.40 13.79
N GLN A 785 -10.42 -30.43 13.87
CA GLN A 785 -10.77 -31.78 14.31
C GLN A 785 -10.03 -32.13 15.60
N LEU A 786 -10.73 -32.74 16.56
CA LEU A 786 -10.13 -33.18 17.82
C LEU A 786 -9.11 -34.30 17.58
N LYS A 787 -7.95 -34.25 18.24
CA LYS A 787 -6.93 -35.32 18.20
C LYS A 787 -7.45 -36.65 18.78
N SER A 788 -8.35 -36.58 19.77
CA SER A 788 -8.85 -37.75 20.48
C SER A 788 -9.86 -38.58 19.68
N SER A 789 -10.71 -37.93 18.89
CA SER A 789 -11.84 -38.58 18.20
C SER A 789 -11.84 -38.38 16.68
N GLY A 790 -11.05 -37.45 16.14
CA GLY A 790 -11.11 -37.05 14.73
C GLY A 790 -12.36 -36.23 14.35
N LEU A 791 -13.28 -36.00 15.30
CA LEU A 791 -14.54 -35.31 15.02
C LEU A 791 -14.35 -33.79 14.88
N PRO A 792 -15.09 -33.13 13.96
CA PRO A 792 -15.04 -31.69 13.74
C PRO A 792 -15.70 -30.90 14.87
N LEU A 793 -15.24 -29.67 15.10
CA LEU A 793 -15.84 -28.76 16.06
C LEU A 793 -17.28 -28.36 15.69
N PRO A 794 -18.22 -28.31 16.66
CA PRO A 794 -19.58 -27.84 16.43
C PRO A 794 -19.66 -26.32 16.21
N ASP A 795 -20.81 -25.82 15.74
CA ASP A 795 -21.02 -24.41 15.37
C ASP A 795 -20.73 -23.43 16.50
N ASP A 796 -21.13 -23.74 17.73
CA ASP A 796 -20.89 -22.86 18.87
C ASP A 796 -19.40 -22.77 19.21
N ALA A 797 -18.67 -23.88 19.12
CA ALA A 797 -17.22 -23.88 19.30
C ALA A 797 -16.51 -23.09 18.19
N MET A 798 -17.01 -23.13 16.95
CA MET A 798 -16.50 -22.31 15.85
C MET A 798 -16.73 -20.82 16.10
N ARG A 799 -17.90 -20.42 16.63
CA ARG A 799 -18.17 -19.03 17.02
C ARG A 799 -17.22 -18.55 18.12
N TYR A 800 -17.02 -19.33 19.18
CA TYR A 800 -16.10 -18.97 20.26
C TYR A 800 -14.64 -18.92 19.79
N LEU A 801 -14.24 -19.81 18.88
CA LEU A 801 -12.93 -19.73 18.23
C LEU A 801 -12.77 -18.42 17.44
N GLY A 802 -13.80 -18.03 16.68
CA GLY A 802 -13.85 -16.73 16.01
C GLY A 802 -13.69 -15.57 16.99
N ASP A 803 -14.43 -15.57 18.11
CA ASP A 803 -14.34 -14.52 19.13
C ASP A 803 -12.91 -14.39 19.67
N MET A 804 -12.30 -15.51 20.06
CA MET A 804 -10.93 -15.55 20.57
C MET A 804 -9.91 -15.00 19.55
N LEU A 805 -10.08 -15.32 18.26
CA LEU A 805 -9.21 -14.83 17.19
C LEU A 805 -9.40 -13.34 16.89
N ASN A 806 -10.62 -12.82 17.11
CA ASN A 806 -11.01 -11.43 16.92
C ASN A 806 -10.60 -10.52 18.10
N PHE A 807 -10.10 -11.07 19.22
CA PHE A 807 -9.56 -10.26 20.30
C PHE A 807 -8.33 -9.46 19.82
N PRO A 808 -8.18 -8.18 20.22
CA PRO A 808 -7.04 -7.35 19.85
C PRO A 808 -5.72 -8.03 20.21
N ARG A 809 -4.89 -8.29 19.20
CA ARG A 809 -3.60 -8.99 19.31
C ARG A 809 -2.46 -8.09 19.79
N GLU A 810 -2.79 -6.97 20.41
CA GLU A 810 -1.87 -5.85 20.58
C GLU A 810 -0.84 -6.06 21.69
N VAL A 811 -1.03 -7.06 22.57
CA VAL A 811 -0.13 -7.35 23.71
C VAL A 811 0.27 -8.83 23.79
N LYS A 812 -0.67 -9.77 23.59
CA LYS A 812 -0.43 -11.22 23.64
C LYS A 812 -1.60 -11.94 22.97
N LEU A 813 -1.36 -13.11 22.36
CA LEU A 813 -2.45 -14.00 21.92
C LEU A 813 -3.27 -14.46 23.13
N TYR A 814 -4.59 -14.54 22.96
CA TYR A 814 -5.47 -15.01 24.02
C TYR A 814 -5.11 -16.45 24.41
N ALA A 815 -4.90 -16.69 25.71
CA ALA A 815 -4.40 -17.97 26.21
C ALA A 815 -5.28 -19.18 25.83
N GLY A 816 -6.59 -18.97 25.65
CA GLY A 816 -7.53 -20.01 25.20
C GLY A 816 -7.18 -20.60 23.82
N LEU A 817 -6.50 -19.85 22.95
CA LEU A 817 -6.06 -20.36 21.64
C LEU A 817 -4.99 -21.46 21.77
N ASN A 818 -4.16 -21.43 22.81
CA ASN A 818 -3.20 -22.52 23.09
C ASN A 818 -3.93 -23.81 23.46
N THR A 819 -5.04 -23.73 24.19
CA THR A 819 -5.89 -24.88 24.48
C THR A 819 -6.44 -25.48 23.19
N VAL A 820 -6.98 -24.66 22.29
CA VAL A 820 -7.47 -25.13 20.96
C VAL A 820 -6.34 -25.79 20.16
N LYS A 821 -5.15 -25.18 20.11
CA LYS A 821 -3.97 -25.72 19.44
C LYS A 821 -3.54 -27.09 19.99
N SER A 822 -3.67 -27.28 21.31
CA SER A 822 -3.28 -28.53 21.97
C SER A 822 -4.23 -29.70 21.67
N ILE A 823 -5.55 -29.44 21.56
CA ILE A 823 -6.58 -30.48 21.42
C ILE A 823 -6.92 -30.83 19.96
N CYS A 824 -6.69 -29.92 18.99
CA CYS A 824 -7.03 -30.15 17.59
C CYS A 824 -5.81 -30.61 16.78
N THR A 825 -6.03 -31.38 15.70
CA THR A 825 -4.93 -31.82 14.82
C THR A 825 -4.29 -30.61 14.12
N PRO A 826 -2.95 -30.53 14.01
CA PRO A 826 -2.28 -29.40 13.36
C PRO A 826 -2.76 -29.15 11.92
N THR A 827 -2.97 -30.22 11.15
CA THR A 827 -3.45 -30.14 9.76
C THR A 827 -4.85 -29.53 9.64
N SER A 828 -5.78 -29.92 10.53
CA SER A 828 -7.15 -29.36 10.50
C SER A 828 -7.18 -27.88 10.89
N LEU A 829 -6.33 -27.46 11.83
CA LEU A 829 -6.15 -26.06 12.21
C LEU A 829 -5.57 -25.23 11.07
N ALA A 830 -4.55 -25.73 10.37
CA ALA A 830 -3.95 -25.06 9.22
C ALA A 830 -4.96 -24.90 8.06
N ASN A 831 -5.75 -25.95 7.77
CA ASN A 831 -6.81 -25.90 6.77
C ASN A 831 -7.89 -24.85 7.10
N PHE A 832 -8.35 -24.84 8.36
CA PHE A 832 -9.28 -23.82 8.84
C PHE A 832 -8.70 -22.40 8.71
N ALA A 833 -7.45 -22.21 9.12
CA ALA A 833 -6.77 -20.91 9.03
C ALA A 833 -6.63 -20.45 7.58
N TRP A 834 -6.39 -21.36 6.64
CA TRP A 834 -6.34 -21.08 5.20
C TRP A 834 -7.69 -20.65 4.65
N ASP A 835 -8.78 -21.35 5.03
CA ASP A 835 -10.14 -20.99 4.60
C ASP A 835 -10.56 -19.61 5.13
N LEU A 836 -10.23 -19.31 6.39
CA LEU A 836 -10.41 -17.98 7.00
C LEU A 836 -9.59 -16.89 6.26
N PHE A 837 -8.33 -17.18 5.91
CA PHE A 837 -7.50 -16.26 5.15
C PHE A 837 -8.08 -15.99 3.76
N ASN A 838 -8.57 -17.01 3.06
CA ASN A 838 -9.23 -16.83 1.76
C ASN A 838 -10.48 -15.95 1.89
N ALA A 839 -11.33 -16.19 2.89
CA ALA A 839 -12.49 -15.35 3.15
C ALA A 839 -12.09 -13.88 3.44
N TRP A 840 -10.99 -13.66 4.17
CA TRP A 840 -10.45 -12.33 4.41
C TRP A 840 -9.91 -11.66 3.13
N ILE A 841 -9.22 -12.41 2.26
CA ILE A 841 -8.76 -11.93 0.94
C ILE A 841 -9.95 -11.57 0.06
N GLU A 842 -10.95 -12.44 -0.04
CA GLU A 842 -12.18 -12.24 -0.84
C GLU A 842 -12.98 -11.03 -0.34
N ALA A 843 -12.92 -10.71 0.96
CA ALA A 843 -13.49 -9.49 1.54
C ALA A 843 -12.66 -8.21 1.25
N GLY A 844 -11.61 -8.29 0.43
CA GLY A 844 -10.73 -7.17 0.07
C GLY A 844 -9.61 -6.91 1.08
N GLY A 845 -9.34 -7.83 2.01
CA GLY A 845 -8.31 -7.71 3.01
C GLY A 845 -8.53 -6.55 4.00
N PRO A 846 -9.66 -6.48 4.72
CA PRO A 846 -9.97 -5.37 5.61
C PRO A 846 -8.96 -5.24 6.75
N SER A 847 -8.30 -4.07 6.85
CA SER A 847 -7.22 -3.80 7.81
C SER A 847 -7.64 -3.97 9.28
N LYS A 848 -8.90 -3.64 9.61
CA LYS A 848 -9.47 -3.80 10.96
C LYS A 848 -9.66 -5.28 11.36
N ALA A 849 -9.65 -6.20 10.40
CA ALA A 849 -9.78 -7.63 10.63
C ALA A 849 -8.58 -8.42 10.10
N ASN A 850 -7.37 -7.81 10.16
CA ASN A 850 -6.10 -8.48 9.81
C ASN A 850 -5.83 -9.77 10.62
N TRP A 851 -6.60 -10.03 11.67
CA TRP A 851 -6.60 -11.32 12.36
C TRP A 851 -6.96 -12.47 11.43
N GLY A 852 -7.77 -12.26 10.37
CA GLY A 852 -8.04 -13.29 9.36
C GLY A 852 -6.77 -13.76 8.66
N PHE A 853 -5.83 -12.85 8.40
CA PHE A 853 -4.53 -13.16 7.81
C PHE A 853 -3.51 -13.66 8.84
N THR A 854 -3.35 -12.94 9.96
CA THR A 854 -2.37 -13.29 11.00
C THR A 854 -2.73 -14.57 11.76
N THR A 855 -3.90 -15.14 11.57
CA THR A 855 -4.21 -16.50 12.10
C THR A 855 -3.30 -17.56 11.47
N LEU A 856 -2.83 -17.36 10.24
CA LEU A 856 -1.86 -18.23 9.58
C LEU A 856 -0.55 -18.35 10.37
N ALA A 857 -0.11 -17.30 11.08
CA ALA A 857 1.10 -17.37 11.88
C ALA A 857 0.99 -18.39 13.03
N PHE A 858 -0.18 -18.48 13.66
CA PHE A 858 -0.37 -19.30 14.85
C PHE A 858 -0.81 -20.74 14.54
N PHE A 859 -1.67 -20.91 13.54
CA PHE A 859 -2.22 -22.22 13.15
C PHE A 859 -1.64 -22.77 11.84
N GLY A 860 -0.90 -21.97 11.08
CA GLY A 860 -0.28 -22.42 9.84
C GLY A 860 0.82 -23.45 10.05
N ASN A 861 1.13 -24.14 8.96
CA ASN A 861 2.15 -25.18 8.85
C ASN A 861 2.98 -24.99 7.56
N ASP A 862 3.80 -25.97 7.21
CA ASP A 862 4.64 -25.91 6.00
C ASP A 862 3.82 -25.75 4.71
N ASP A 863 2.64 -26.37 4.62
CA ASP A 863 1.76 -26.21 3.46
C ASP A 863 1.21 -24.79 3.36
N THR A 864 0.89 -24.18 4.51
CA THR A 864 0.51 -22.77 4.60
C THR A 864 1.66 -21.87 4.13
N ALA A 865 2.88 -22.14 4.57
CA ALA A 865 4.06 -21.37 4.16
C ALA A 865 4.31 -21.48 2.64
N ARG A 866 4.20 -22.70 2.07
CA ARG A 866 4.34 -22.96 0.63
C ARG A 866 3.27 -22.24 -0.19
N ALA A 867 2.02 -22.25 0.27
CA ALA A 867 0.91 -21.62 -0.43
C ALA A 867 0.95 -20.09 -0.31
N LEU A 868 1.43 -19.55 0.81
CA LEU A 868 1.54 -18.12 1.05
C LEU A 868 2.73 -17.48 0.30
N THR A 869 3.83 -18.20 0.12
CA THR A 869 5.07 -17.66 -0.47
C THR A 869 4.90 -17.05 -1.88
N PRO A 870 4.19 -17.70 -2.84
CA PRO A 870 3.91 -17.09 -4.14
C PRO A 870 3.10 -15.80 -4.03
N LEU A 871 2.13 -15.74 -3.11
CA LEU A 871 1.31 -14.55 -2.88
C LEU A 871 2.17 -13.39 -2.36
N ILE A 872 3.07 -13.65 -1.41
CA ILE A 872 4.01 -12.64 -0.90
C ILE A 872 4.88 -12.07 -2.02
N ARG A 873 5.31 -12.92 -2.97
CA ARG A 873 6.14 -12.49 -4.11
C ARG A 873 5.36 -11.65 -5.13
N ALA A 874 4.06 -11.89 -5.29
CA ALA A 874 3.20 -11.18 -6.25
C ALA A 874 2.68 -9.83 -5.72
N TRP A 875 2.32 -9.78 -4.42
CA TRP A 875 1.66 -8.62 -3.81
C TRP A 875 2.32 -7.26 -4.00
N PRO A 876 3.66 -7.10 -3.98
CA PRO A 876 4.26 -5.81 -4.30
C PRO A 876 3.92 -5.29 -5.71
N GLY A 877 3.80 -6.18 -6.70
CA GLY A 877 3.36 -5.82 -8.06
C GLY A 877 1.87 -5.48 -8.15
N GLU A 878 1.07 -5.89 -7.16
CA GLU A 878 -0.36 -5.59 -7.01
C GLU A 878 -0.61 -4.38 -6.08
N SER A 879 0.42 -3.59 -5.79
CA SER A 879 0.39 -2.49 -4.83
C SER A 879 -0.03 -2.90 -3.39
N GLN A 880 0.19 -4.16 -3.01
CA GLN A 880 -0.14 -4.71 -1.68
C GLN A 880 1.10 -4.87 -0.78
N HIS A 881 2.00 -3.88 -0.77
CA HIS A 881 3.26 -3.93 -0.03
C HIS A 881 3.10 -4.24 1.47
N GLN A 882 2.08 -3.66 2.12
CA GLN A 882 1.81 -3.91 3.54
C GLN A 882 1.40 -5.36 3.81
N ARG A 883 0.66 -5.98 2.89
CA ARG A 883 0.25 -7.39 2.98
C ARG A 883 1.46 -8.30 2.78
N ALA A 884 2.35 -7.95 1.85
CA ALA A 884 3.60 -8.67 1.63
C ALA A 884 4.52 -8.63 2.86
N ALA A 885 4.71 -7.45 3.46
CA ALA A 885 5.45 -7.30 4.70
C ALA A 885 4.87 -8.15 5.84
N LEU A 886 3.54 -8.09 6.04
CA LEU A 886 2.85 -8.91 7.04
C LEU A 886 2.93 -10.42 6.74
N GLY A 887 2.98 -10.81 5.47
CA GLY A 887 3.23 -12.19 5.07
C GLY A 887 4.63 -12.67 5.47
N LEU A 888 5.66 -11.82 5.40
CA LEU A 888 6.98 -12.15 5.93
C LEU A 888 6.98 -12.34 7.45
N ASP A 889 6.23 -11.50 8.18
CA ASP A 889 6.02 -11.68 9.63
C ASP A 889 5.41 -13.05 9.91
N ILE A 890 4.38 -13.42 9.15
CA ILE A 890 3.69 -14.71 9.29
C ILE A 890 4.65 -15.89 9.02
N LEU A 891 5.49 -15.82 7.99
CA LEU A 891 6.48 -16.88 7.73
C LEU A 891 7.49 -17.00 8.87
N ALA A 892 7.96 -15.87 9.41
CA ALA A 892 8.85 -15.84 10.57
C ALA A 892 8.20 -16.44 11.82
N GLU A 893 6.92 -16.13 12.08
CA GLU A 893 6.16 -16.61 13.24
C GLU A 893 5.76 -18.09 13.12
N ILE A 894 5.48 -18.62 11.91
CA ILE A 894 5.28 -20.07 11.71
C ILE A 894 6.54 -20.83 12.17
N GLY A 895 7.73 -20.29 11.86
CA GLY A 895 8.99 -20.68 12.49
C GLY A 895 9.52 -22.08 12.17
N SER A 896 8.85 -22.84 11.30
CA SER A 896 9.33 -24.13 10.82
C SER A 896 10.51 -23.97 9.86
N ASP A 897 11.35 -25.00 9.73
CA ASP A 897 12.53 -24.94 8.85
C ASP A 897 12.14 -24.66 7.39
N ILE A 898 10.99 -25.19 6.93
CA ILE A 898 10.46 -24.90 5.59
C ILE A 898 10.00 -23.44 5.48
N ALA A 899 9.30 -22.89 6.48
CA ALA A 899 8.88 -21.50 6.46
C ALA A 899 10.08 -20.54 6.46
N LEU A 900 11.09 -20.82 7.27
CA LEU A 900 12.33 -20.05 7.34
C LEU A 900 13.19 -20.20 6.08
N MET A 901 13.26 -21.39 5.49
CA MET A 901 13.89 -21.62 4.17
C MET A 901 13.20 -20.80 3.08
N LEU A 902 11.86 -20.76 3.05
CA LEU A 902 11.09 -19.98 2.08
C LEU A 902 11.29 -18.47 2.30
N LEU A 903 11.31 -18.01 3.56
CA LEU A 903 11.63 -16.63 3.94
C LEU A 903 13.04 -16.23 3.48
N ASN A 904 14.05 -17.07 3.74
CA ASN A 904 15.42 -16.83 3.25
C ASN A 904 15.47 -16.83 1.71
N GLY A 905 14.69 -17.70 1.07
CA GLY A 905 14.53 -17.70 -0.39
C GLY A 905 13.92 -16.41 -0.95
N ILE A 906 13.12 -15.67 -0.16
CA ILE A 906 12.64 -14.33 -0.51
C ILE A 906 13.77 -13.30 -0.29
N ALA A 907 14.44 -13.35 0.85
CA ALA A 907 15.55 -12.44 1.21
C ALA A 907 16.70 -12.42 0.19
N LYS A 908 16.93 -13.54 -0.52
CA LYS A 908 18.01 -13.65 -1.52
C LYS A 908 17.61 -13.28 -2.95
N LYS A 909 16.35 -13.42 -3.35
CA LYS A 909 15.98 -13.51 -4.78
C LYS A 909 14.76 -12.69 -5.20
N ILE A 910 14.11 -11.95 -4.32
CA ILE A 910 12.96 -11.13 -4.73
C ILE A 910 13.43 -9.82 -5.38
N LYS A 911 12.75 -9.41 -6.46
CA LYS A 911 13.09 -8.20 -7.24
C LYS A 911 12.75 -6.88 -6.54
N PHE A 912 11.93 -6.93 -5.48
CA PHE A 912 11.46 -5.73 -4.79
C PHE A 912 12.36 -5.40 -3.59
N ALA A 913 13.26 -4.42 -3.74
CA ALA A 913 14.30 -4.08 -2.77
C ALA A 913 13.77 -3.90 -1.33
N ALA A 914 12.72 -3.09 -1.13
CA ALA A 914 12.17 -2.86 0.21
C ALA A 914 11.61 -4.13 0.89
N LEU A 915 11.04 -5.06 0.10
CA LEU A 915 10.58 -6.35 0.66
C LEU A 915 11.75 -7.29 0.91
N GLN A 916 12.76 -7.26 0.05
CA GLN A 916 13.99 -8.02 0.21
C GLN A 916 14.71 -7.64 1.51
N GLU A 917 14.90 -6.34 1.74
CA GLU A 917 15.53 -5.79 2.94
C GLU A 917 14.75 -6.18 4.21
N ASN A 918 13.42 -6.08 4.19
CA ASN A 918 12.59 -6.52 5.31
C ASN A 918 12.78 -8.03 5.59
N ALA A 919 12.80 -8.88 4.55
CA ALA A 919 13.06 -10.31 4.71
C ALA A 919 14.47 -10.59 5.25
N GLN A 920 15.49 -9.85 4.80
CA GLN A 920 16.87 -9.95 5.32
C GLN A 920 16.96 -9.56 6.80
N ASN A 921 16.32 -8.44 7.18
CA ASN A 921 16.26 -7.98 8.56
C ASN A 921 15.58 -9.02 9.47
N LYS A 922 14.53 -9.69 9.00
CA LYS A 922 13.89 -10.78 9.75
C LYS A 922 14.80 -11.98 9.92
N ILE A 923 15.50 -12.41 8.87
CA ILE A 923 16.48 -13.50 8.98
C ILE A 923 17.58 -13.16 9.98
N LYS A 924 18.08 -11.91 9.97
CA LYS A 924 19.05 -11.42 10.95
C LYS A 924 18.51 -11.48 12.38
N GLN A 925 17.29 -10.98 12.62
CA GLN A 925 16.65 -11.03 13.94
C GLN A 925 16.45 -12.48 14.44
N ILE A 926 16.04 -13.40 13.56
CA ILE A 926 15.85 -14.81 13.92
C ILE A 926 17.18 -15.50 14.22
N ALA A 927 18.25 -15.14 13.50
CA ALA A 927 19.59 -15.63 13.77
C ALA A 927 20.10 -15.15 15.14
N GLU A 928 19.98 -13.85 15.42
CA GLU A 928 20.35 -13.24 16.71
C GLU A 928 19.56 -13.84 17.88
N GLN A 929 18.23 -14.03 17.73
CA GLN A 929 17.39 -14.68 18.75
C GLN A 929 17.78 -16.13 19.04
N ARG A 930 18.42 -16.81 18.08
CA ARG A 930 18.88 -18.19 18.21
C ARG A 930 20.37 -18.29 18.58
N GLU A 931 21.05 -17.14 18.80
CA GLU A 931 22.50 -17.07 19.03
C GLU A 931 23.30 -17.72 17.89
N LEU A 932 22.81 -17.59 16.65
CA LEU A 932 23.44 -18.11 15.45
C LEU A 932 23.90 -16.96 14.56
N THR A 933 25.00 -17.16 13.84
CA THR A 933 25.30 -16.33 12.67
C THR A 933 24.26 -16.60 11.57
N ILE A 934 24.06 -15.64 10.66
CA ILE A 934 23.19 -15.85 9.49
C ILE A 934 23.59 -17.12 8.74
N ALA A 935 24.89 -17.35 8.57
CA ALA A 935 25.41 -18.50 7.86
C ALA A 935 25.18 -19.83 8.60
N GLU A 936 25.22 -19.86 9.93
CA GLU A 936 24.86 -21.06 10.72
C GLU A 936 23.36 -21.32 10.74
N LEU A 937 22.54 -20.26 10.87
CA LEU A 937 21.09 -20.39 10.71
C LEU A 937 20.81 -21.01 9.35
N GLU A 938 21.43 -20.44 8.32
CA GLU A 938 21.38 -20.89 6.94
C GLU A 938 21.71 -22.38 6.78
N ASP A 939 22.80 -22.88 7.38
CA ASP A 939 23.16 -24.32 7.37
C ASP A 939 22.09 -25.18 8.05
N ARG A 940 21.42 -24.66 9.09
CA ARG A 940 20.34 -25.32 9.82
C ARG A 940 18.98 -25.29 9.10
N LEU A 941 18.80 -24.43 8.09
CA LEU A 941 17.53 -24.29 7.37
C LEU A 941 17.24 -25.42 6.35
N ALA A 942 18.13 -26.40 6.20
CA ALA A 942 17.82 -27.59 5.40
C ALA A 942 16.77 -28.45 6.13
N PRO A 943 15.56 -28.64 5.59
CA PRO A 943 14.60 -29.54 6.21
C PRO A 943 15.04 -31.00 6.03
N ASP A 944 14.76 -31.84 7.03
CA ASP A 944 14.94 -33.30 6.96
C ASP A 944 14.04 -33.97 5.92
N LEU A 945 12.98 -33.26 5.48
CA LEU A 945 11.92 -33.74 4.60
C LEU A 945 11.23 -35.01 5.11
N GLY A 946 11.22 -35.22 6.43
CA GLY A 946 10.69 -36.41 7.10
C GLY A 946 11.44 -37.71 6.74
N LEU A 947 12.70 -37.60 6.32
CA LEU A 947 13.60 -38.74 6.19
C LEU A 947 14.04 -39.21 7.59
N ASP A 948 14.26 -40.51 7.72
CA ASP A 948 14.82 -41.12 8.93
C ASP A 948 16.34 -40.84 9.08
N ASP A 949 16.93 -41.31 10.18
CA ASP A 949 18.36 -41.18 10.46
C ASP A 949 19.27 -41.86 9.43
N ASN A 950 18.71 -42.69 8.54
CA ASN A 950 19.42 -43.31 7.41
C ASN A 950 19.25 -42.53 6.10
N GLY A 951 18.54 -41.40 6.10
CA GLY A 951 18.23 -40.62 4.91
C GLY A 951 17.18 -41.28 4.01
N SER A 952 16.31 -42.12 4.57
CA SER A 952 15.27 -42.86 3.84
C SER A 952 13.87 -42.48 4.31
N LEU A 953 12.85 -42.70 3.46
CA LEU A 953 11.44 -42.52 3.84
C LEU A 953 10.64 -43.74 3.38
N THR A 954 9.88 -44.34 4.29
CA THR A 954 8.94 -45.42 3.96
C THR A 954 7.59 -44.84 3.53
N LEU A 955 7.08 -45.35 2.41
CA LEU A 955 5.79 -45.03 1.82
C LEU A 955 4.89 -46.27 1.92
N ASP A 956 3.80 -46.14 2.67
CA ASP A 956 2.92 -47.24 3.01
C ASP A 956 1.71 -47.34 2.07
N PHE A 957 1.51 -48.50 1.45
CA PHE A 957 0.35 -48.82 0.61
C PHE A 957 -0.55 -49.87 1.30
N GLY A 958 -0.25 -50.28 2.54
CA GLY A 958 -0.88 -51.38 3.26
C GLY A 958 -0.07 -52.68 3.11
N PRO A 959 -0.43 -53.60 2.20
CA PRO A 959 0.31 -54.85 2.00
C PRO A 959 1.62 -54.69 1.21
N ARG A 960 1.95 -53.48 0.77
CA ARG A 960 3.19 -53.15 0.06
C ARG A 960 3.85 -51.93 0.70
N LEU A 961 5.14 -52.03 0.95
CA LEU A 961 5.97 -50.94 1.44
C LEU A 961 7.02 -50.55 0.40
N PHE A 962 7.28 -49.25 0.31
CA PHE A 962 8.26 -48.68 -0.60
C PHE A 962 9.22 -47.78 0.16
N THR A 963 10.52 -47.89 -0.09
CA THR A 963 11.52 -47.05 0.57
C THR A 963 12.11 -46.06 -0.42
N VAL A 964 12.07 -44.77 -0.09
CA VAL A 964 12.69 -43.70 -0.89
C VAL A 964 14.17 -43.60 -0.56
N SER A 965 14.99 -43.45 -1.59
CA SER A 965 16.44 -43.19 -1.51
C SER A 965 16.85 -42.13 -2.57
N PHE A 966 18.09 -41.64 -2.55
CA PHE A 966 18.54 -40.56 -3.45
C PHE A 966 19.68 -40.99 -4.37
N ASP A 967 19.64 -40.53 -5.62
CA ASP A 967 20.67 -40.79 -6.63
C ASP A 967 21.84 -39.80 -6.57
N GLU A 968 22.80 -39.96 -7.48
CA GLU A 968 23.99 -39.12 -7.68
C GLU A 968 23.69 -37.63 -7.89
N THR A 969 22.47 -37.29 -8.34
CA THR A 969 21.99 -35.91 -8.53
C THR A 969 21.02 -35.44 -7.43
N LEU A 970 20.91 -36.21 -6.34
CA LEU A 970 19.91 -36.04 -5.28
C LEU A 970 18.46 -36.09 -5.76
N LYS A 971 18.19 -36.78 -6.87
CA LYS A 971 16.81 -37.09 -7.23
C LYS A 971 16.36 -38.29 -6.42
N PRO A 972 15.19 -38.21 -5.77
CA PRO A 972 14.66 -39.37 -5.06
C PRO A 972 14.23 -40.44 -6.07
N PHE A 973 14.50 -41.69 -5.72
CA PHE A 973 14.00 -42.90 -6.37
C PHE A 973 13.44 -43.84 -5.31
N VAL A 974 12.75 -44.89 -5.74
CA VAL A 974 12.04 -45.80 -4.84
C VAL A 974 12.63 -47.20 -4.93
N ARG A 975 12.65 -47.93 -3.81
CA ARG A 975 12.94 -49.36 -3.74
C ARG A 975 11.71 -50.12 -3.27
N ASP A 976 11.50 -51.31 -3.82
CA ASP A 976 10.50 -52.25 -3.31
C ASP A 976 10.99 -52.99 -2.05
N GLU A 977 10.14 -53.85 -1.50
CA GLU A 977 10.44 -54.67 -0.31
C GLU A 977 11.63 -55.62 -0.49
N ASN A 978 11.98 -55.96 -1.74
CA ASN A 978 13.12 -56.79 -2.08
C ASN A 978 14.41 -55.96 -2.28
N GLY A 979 14.34 -54.64 -2.08
CA GLY A 979 15.46 -53.70 -2.27
C GLY A 979 15.72 -53.31 -3.73
N SER A 980 14.89 -53.75 -4.68
CA SER A 980 15.07 -53.48 -6.11
C SER A 980 14.74 -52.02 -6.44
N ARG A 981 15.66 -51.33 -7.16
CA ARG A 981 15.50 -49.92 -7.56
C ARG A 981 14.45 -49.77 -8.65
N LEU A 982 13.45 -48.94 -8.39
CA LEU A 982 12.38 -48.56 -9.30
C LEU A 982 12.60 -47.12 -9.81
N LYS A 983 12.18 -46.88 -11.06
CA LYS A 983 12.32 -45.57 -11.72
C LYS A 983 11.38 -44.50 -11.13
N ASP A 984 10.22 -44.89 -10.63
CA ASP A 984 9.24 -44.02 -9.99
C ASP A 984 8.37 -44.84 -9.01
N LEU A 985 7.56 -44.17 -8.18
CA LEU A 985 6.61 -44.83 -7.28
C LEU A 985 5.52 -45.54 -8.11
N PRO A 986 5.27 -46.85 -7.90
CA PRO A 986 4.23 -47.57 -8.63
C PRO A 986 2.83 -47.01 -8.39
N LYS A 987 1.95 -47.15 -9.39
CA LYS A 987 0.53 -46.79 -9.22
C LYS A 987 -0.14 -47.72 -8.18
N PRO A 988 -1.05 -47.20 -7.35
CA PRO A 988 -1.88 -48.03 -6.48
C PRO A 988 -2.67 -49.06 -7.29
N ASN A 989 -2.77 -50.29 -6.79
CA ASN A 989 -3.53 -51.38 -7.41
C ASN A 989 -4.73 -51.78 -6.53
N LYS A 990 -5.48 -52.82 -6.92
CA LYS A 990 -6.67 -53.28 -6.19
C LYS A 990 -6.39 -53.96 -4.84
N SER A 991 -5.17 -54.42 -4.60
CA SER A 991 -4.78 -55.02 -3.32
C SER A 991 -4.27 -53.99 -2.31
N ASP A 992 -3.91 -52.79 -2.76
CA ASP A 992 -3.40 -51.71 -1.91
C ASP A 992 -4.55 -51.03 -1.16
N ASP A 993 -4.26 -50.49 0.03
CA ASP A 993 -5.18 -49.62 0.75
C ASP A 993 -5.29 -48.28 0.01
N ALA A 994 -6.50 -47.94 -0.44
CA ALA A 994 -6.74 -46.76 -1.27
C ALA A 994 -6.38 -45.44 -0.56
N THR A 995 -6.55 -45.38 0.76
CA THR A 995 -6.28 -44.17 1.54
C THR A 995 -4.77 -43.97 1.73
N LEU A 996 -4.08 -45.00 2.23
CA LEU A 996 -2.64 -44.98 2.46
C LEU A 996 -1.87 -44.77 1.16
N ALA A 997 -2.26 -45.47 0.09
CA ALA A 997 -1.61 -45.33 -1.20
C ALA A 997 -1.77 -43.92 -1.81
N THR A 998 -2.93 -43.27 -1.61
CA THR A 998 -3.16 -41.89 -2.07
C THR A 998 -2.28 -40.91 -1.28
N GLU A 999 -2.20 -41.08 0.04
CA GLU A 999 -1.34 -40.28 0.91
C GLU A 999 0.14 -40.43 0.54
N ALA A 1000 0.61 -41.67 0.35
CA ALA A 1000 1.97 -41.99 -0.06
C ALA A 1000 2.34 -41.39 -1.42
N VAL A 1001 1.45 -41.44 -2.42
CA VAL A 1001 1.67 -40.83 -3.73
C VAL A 1001 1.80 -39.31 -3.62
N ASN A 1002 0.94 -38.65 -2.83
CA ASN A 1002 1.01 -37.22 -2.62
C ASN A 1002 2.28 -36.82 -1.86
N ARG A 1003 2.64 -37.57 -0.83
CA ARG A 1003 3.86 -37.37 -0.05
C ARG A 1003 5.11 -37.48 -0.91
N TYR A 1004 5.19 -38.47 -1.80
CA TYR A 1004 6.31 -38.66 -2.70
C TYR A 1004 6.43 -37.55 -3.77
N LYS A 1005 5.29 -37.09 -4.32
CA LYS A 1005 5.27 -35.93 -5.22
C LYS A 1005 5.81 -34.68 -4.54
N GLN A 1006 5.40 -34.45 -3.30
CA GLN A 1006 5.86 -33.30 -2.50
C GLN A 1006 7.36 -33.41 -2.18
N LEU A 1007 7.82 -34.59 -1.75
CA LEU A 1007 9.23 -34.88 -1.50
C LEU A 1007 10.10 -34.62 -2.74
N LYS A 1008 9.67 -35.06 -3.94
CA LYS A 1008 10.38 -34.78 -5.21
C LYS A 1008 10.62 -33.30 -5.44
N LYS A 1009 9.61 -32.46 -5.16
CA LYS A 1009 9.67 -31.02 -5.34
C LYS A 1009 10.61 -30.38 -4.32
N ASP A 1010 10.43 -30.71 -3.04
CA ASP A 1010 11.18 -30.09 -1.95
C ASP A 1010 12.66 -30.51 -1.98
N ALA A 1011 12.95 -31.81 -2.18
CA ALA A 1011 14.31 -32.32 -2.29
C ALA A 1011 15.08 -31.64 -3.43
N ARG A 1012 14.44 -31.43 -4.60
CA ARG A 1012 15.07 -30.71 -5.72
C ARG A 1012 15.45 -29.27 -5.35
N THR A 1013 14.56 -28.57 -4.64
CA THR A 1013 14.82 -27.18 -4.22
C THR A 1013 15.92 -27.12 -3.17
N VAL A 1014 15.87 -27.97 -2.14
CA VAL A 1014 16.87 -28.02 -1.07
C VAL A 1014 18.23 -28.43 -1.64
N ALA A 1015 18.28 -29.47 -2.48
CA ALA A 1015 19.50 -29.92 -3.16
C ALA A 1015 20.18 -28.77 -3.92
N ALA A 1016 19.43 -28.08 -4.79
CA ALA A 1016 19.99 -26.99 -5.58
C ALA A 1016 20.55 -25.86 -4.69
N GLN A 1017 19.86 -25.54 -3.60
CA GLN A 1017 20.32 -24.52 -2.65
C GLN A 1017 21.60 -24.95 -1.91
N GLN A 1018 21.65 -26.18 -1.40
CA GLN A 1018 22.79 -26.67 -0.64
C GLN A 1018 24.03 -26.87 -1.51
N ILE A 1019 23.87 -27.33 -2.75
CA ILE A 1019 24.98 -27.45 -3.72
C ILE A 1019 25.63 -26.07 -3.97
N MET A 1020 24.84 -25.05 -4.28
CA MET A 1020 25.36 -23.69 -4.51
C MET A 1020 26.10 -23.13 -3.28
N ARG A 1021 25.64 -23.49 -2.07
CA ARG A 1021 26.25 -23.03 -0.81
C ARG A 1021 27.55 -23.72 -0.50
N LEU A 1022 27.63 -25.04 -0.70
CA LEU A 1022 28.86 -25.79 -0.49
C LEU A 1022 29.93 -25.36 -1.52
N GLU A 1023 29.53 -25.09 -2.76
CA GLU A 1023 30.43 -24.51 -3.76
C GLU A 1023 30.91 -23.12 -3.34
N SER A 1024 30.00 -22.24 -2.90
CA SER A 1024 30.35 -20.91 -2.38
C SER A 1024 31.25 -21.00 -1.14
N ALA A 1025 31.03 -21.98 -0.26
CA ALA A 1025 31.83 -22.22 0.93
C ALA A 1025 33.26 -22.64 0.60
N MET A 1026 33.47 -23.42 -0.47
CA MET A 1026 34.79 -23.72 -1.01
C MET A 1026 35.48 -22.44 -1.49
N CYS A 1027 34.81 -21.65 -2.36
CA CYS A 1027 35.39 -20.44 -2.95
C CYS A 1027 35.69 -19.36 -1.90
N LEU A 1028 34.80 -19.17 -0.92
CA LEU A 1028 34.93 -18.17 0.15
C LEU A 1028 35.71 -18.70 1.36
N ARG A 1029 36.29 -19.91 1.27
CA ARG A 1029 37.07 -20.55 2.33
C ARG A 1029 36.32 -20.62 3.69
N ARG A 1030 35.00 -20.85 3.66
CA ARG A 1030 34.19 -21.04 4.86
C ARG A 1030 34.61 -22.33 5.58
N ARG A 1031 34.54 -22.30 6.91
CA ARG A 1031 34.92 -23.41 7.78
C ARG A 1031 33.82 -23.70 8.81
N TRP A 1032 33.82 -24.94 9.29
CA TRP A 1032 32.92 -25.45 10.33
C TRP A 1032 33.73 -26.02 11.48
N THR A 1033 33.20 -25.91 12.69
CA THR A 1033 33.68 -26.73 13.80
C THR A 1033 33.39 -28.21 13.53
N PRO A 1034 34.18 -29.14 14.09
CA PRO A 1034 33.91 -30.57 13.96
C PRO A 1034 32.49 -30.97 14.37
N GLU A 1035 31.95 -30.33 15.41
CA GLU A 1035 30.60 -30.56 15.90
C GLU A 1035 29.54 -30.11 14.89
N GLN A 1036 29.68 -28.92 14.32
CA GLN A 1036 28.76 -28.40 13.30
C GLN A 1036 28.80 -29.25 12.02
N PHE A 1037 30.02 -29.61 11.58
CA PHE A 1037 30.21 -30.48 10.43
C PHE A 1037 29.51 -31.83 10.62
N ARG A 1038 29.66 -32.45 11.79
CA ARG A 1038 28.98 -33.70 12.11
C ARG A 1038 27.46 -33.54 12.09
N LEU A 1039 26.92 -32.58 12.86
CA LEU A 1039 25.48 -32.41 13.07
C LEU A 1039 24.73 -31.97 11.80
N PHE A 1040 25.27 -31.02 11.04
CA PHE A 1040 24.54 -30.37 9.94
C PHE A 1040 24.87 -30.94 8.56
N LEU A 1041 25.98 -31.64 8.41
CA LEU A 1041 26.44 -32.15 7.12
C LEU A 1041 26.54 -33.67 7.08
N VAL A 1042 27.15 -34.32 8.09
CA VAL A 1042 27.37 -35.79 8.07
C VAL A 1042 26.14 -36.57 8.54
N GLU A 1043 25.51 -36.13 9.63
CA GLU A 1043 24.35 -36.80 10.25
C GLU A 1043 23.01 -36.33 9.65
N HIS A 1044 23.01 -35.24 8.89
CA HIS A 1044 21.78 -34.69 8.33
C HIS A 1044 21.12 -35.67 7.34
N PRO A 1045 19.82 -36.02 7.50
CA PRO A 1045 19.14 -37.03 6.68
C PRO A 1045 19.25 -36.83 5.16
N LEU A 1046 19.05 -35.59 4.68
CA LEU A 1046 19.19 -35.25 3.25
C LEU A 1046 20.62 -34.81 2.84
N VAL A 1047 21.22 -33.85 3.56
CA VAL A 1047 22.48 -33.19 3.13
C VAL A 1047 23.67 -34.15 3.12
N ARG A 1048 23.69 -35.19 3.95
CA ARG A 1048 24.71 -36.25 3.97
C ARG A 1048 25.02 -36.83 2.60
N HIS A 1049 24.01 -36.93 1.73
CA HIS A 1049 24.17 -37.48 0.38
C HIS A 1049 25.05 -36.59 -0.51
N ILE A 1050 25.07 -35.27 -0.27
CA ILE A 1050 25.97 -34.32 -0.92
C ILE A 1050 27.33 -34.37 -0.25
N THR A 1051 27.35 -34.36 1.08
CA THR A 1051 28.58 -34.31 1.90
C THR A 1051 29.54 -35.44 1.55
N ARG A 1052 29.02 -36.66 1.34
CA ARG A 1052 29.80 -37.85 0.98
C ARG A 1052 30.45 -37.83 -0.41
N ARG A 1053 30.01 -36.93 -1.29
CA ARG A 1053 30.48 -36.80 -2.68
C ARG A 1053 31.46 -35.65 -2.86
N LEU A 1054 32.02 -35.16 -1.77
CA LEU A 1054 32.99 -34.08 -1.74
C LEU A 1054 34.22 -34.53 -0.95
N VAL A 1055 35.38 -34.05 -1.37
CA VAL A 1055 36.59 -34.13 -0.55
C VAL A 1055 36.50 -33.04 0.51
N TRP A 1056 36.92 -33.34 1.73
CA TRP A 1056 36.94 -32.43 2.87
C TRP A 1056 38.37 -32.28 3.38
N GLY A 1057 38.64 -31.12 3.99
CA GLY A 1057 39.95 -30.74 4.49
C GLY A 1057 39.87 -30.34 5.96
N VAL A 1058 40.91 -30.68 6.71
CA VAL A 1058 41.12 -30.16 8.07
C VAL A 1058 42.12 -29.01 8.01
N TYR A 1059 41.76 -27.90 8.65
CA TYR A 1059 42.49 -26.64 8.60
C TYR A 1059 42.95 -26.22 9.99
N SER A 1060 44.13 -25.61 10.05
CA SER A 1060 44.61 -24.91 11.25
C SER A 1060 43.84 -23.60 11.49
N GLU A 1061 44.03 -22.99 12.66
CA GLU A 1061 43.49 -21.64 12.96
C GLU A 1061 43.96 -20.55 11.97
N LYS A 1062 45.10 -20.76 11.31
CA LYS A 1062 45.62 -19.86 10.25
C LYS A 1062 45.07 -20.17 8.86
N ASN A 1063 44.03 -21.00 8.78
CA ASN A 1063 43.38 -21.43 7.54
C ASN A 1063 44.31 -22.16 6.55
N ILE A 1064 45.32 -22.87 7.07
CA ILE A 1064 46.22 -23.72 6.26
C ILE A 1064 45.69 -25.15 6.27
N LEU A 1065 45.58 -25.77 5.10
CA LEU A 1065 45.15 -27.17 4.91
C LEU A 1065 46.20 -28.12 5.51
N LEU A 1066 45.76 -29.02 6.41
CA LEU A 1066 46.59 -29.97 7.13
C LEU A 1066 46.46 -31.40 6.60
N ALA A 1067 45.24 -31.82 6.24
CA ALA A 1067 44.94 -33.14 5.72
C ALA A 1067 43.62 -33.13 4.93
N CYS A 1068 43.48 -34.03 3.96
CA CYS A 1068 42.24 -34.26 3.23
C CYS A 1068 41.62 -35.62 3.58
N PHE A 1069 40.30 -35.72 3.51
CA PHE A 1069 39.54 -36.93 3.79
C PHE A 1069 38.21 -36.96 3.01
N ARG A 1070 37.60 -38.15 2.91
CA ARG A 1070 36.23 -38.35 2.42
C ARG A 1070 35.35 -38.98 3.50
N ILE A 1071 34.03 -38.98 3.29
CA ILE A 1071 33.07 -39.67 4.16
C ILE A 1071 32.57 -40.92 3.45
N ALA A 1072 32.66 -42.07 4.11
CA ALA A 1072 32.19 -43.36 3.61
C ALA A 1072 30.67 -43.56 3.83
N GLU A 1073 30.13 -44.66 3.29
CA GLU A 1073 28.69 -44.96 3.36
C GLU A 1073 28.16 -45.18 4.78
N ASP A 1074 29.01 -45.57 5.71
CA ASP A 1074 28.72 -45.75 7.14
C ASP A 1074 29.01 -44.50 7.98
N ASN A 1075 29.26 -43.34 7.34
CA ASN A 1075 29.69 -42.08 7.96
C ASN A 1075 31.09 -42.10 8.61
N SER A 1076 31.88 -43.16 8.42
CA SER A 1076 33.30 -43.13 8.77
C SER A 1076 34.10 -42.25 7.81
N TYR A 1077 35.33 -41.88 8.18
CA TYR A 1077 36.22 -41.07 7.34
C TYR A 1077 37.34 -41.92 6.78
N SER A 1078 37.74 -41.66 5.52
CA SER A 1078 38.93 -42.28 4.94
C SER A 1078 39.82 -41.28 4.19
N ASP A 1079 41.11 -41.60 4.11
CA ASP A 1079 42.13 -40.81 3.41
C ASP A 1079 42.20 -41.11 1.90
N ALA A 1080 43.19 -40.52 1.22
CA ALA A 1080 43.40 -40.68 -0.22
C ALA A 1080 43.79 -42.11 -0.65
N GLN A 1081 44.16 -42.99 0.29
CA GLN A 1081 44.48 -44.39 0.06
C GLN A 1081 43.38 -45.33 0.59
N ASP A 1082 42.23 -44.76 0.95
CA ASP A 1082 41.08 -45.43 1.53
C ASP A 1082 41.31 -46.09 2.90
N ASN A 1083 42.31 -45.61 3.66
CA ASN A 1083 42.52 -46.08 5.02
C ASN A 1083 41.63 -45.30 6.02
N PRO A 1084 41.25 -45.91 7.16
CA PRO A 1084 40.50 -45.22 8.20
C PRO A 1084 41.20 -43.94 8.67
N PHE A 1085 40.46 -42.83 8.67
CA PHE A 1085 40.96 -41.50 9.02
C PHE A 1085 40.31 -41.01 10.32
N SER A 1086 41.12 -40.45 11.22
CA SER A 1086 40.64 -39.79 12.45
C SER A 1086 40.86 -38.30 12.34
N LEU A 1087 39.82 -37.50 12.59
CA LEU A 1087 39.90 -36.03 12.49
C LEU A 1087 40.92 -35.46 13.49
N PRO A 1088 42.02 -34.82 13.04
CA PRO A 1088 42.89 -34.06 13.92
C PRO A 1088 42.20 -32.79 14.44
N GLN A 1089 42.78 -32.13 15.46
CA GLN A 1089 42.28 -30.83 15.93
C GLN A 1089 42.40 -29.78 14.82
N GLY A 1090 41.29 -29.08 14.57
CA GLY A 1090 41.21 -28.03 13.56
C GLY A 1090 39.77 -27.72 13.16
N GLN A 1091 39.64 -26.85 12.17
CA GLN A 1091 38.36 -26.53 11.52
C GLN A 1091 38.21 -27.37 10.26
N ILE A 1092 36.98 -27.68 9.86
CA ILE A 1092 36.68 -28.50 8.68
C ILE A 1092 36.20 -27.59 7.55
N GLY A 1093 36.62 -27.87 6.32
CA GLY A 1093 36.22 -27.11 5.13
C GLY A 1093 36.29 -27.92 3.86
N ILE A 1094 35.83 -27.35 2.75
CA ILE A 1094 35.97 -27.95 1.42
C ILE A 1094 37.24 -27.37 0.79
N PRO A 1095 38.26 -28.19 0.51
CA PRO A 1095 39.48 -27.73 -0.13
C PRO A 1095 39.22 -27.37 -1.58
N HIS A 1096 39.77 -26.22 -1.96
CA HIS A 1096 39.93 -25.84 -3.35
C HIS A 1096 41.14 -26.57 -3.92
N VAL A 1097 41.14 -26.91 -5.21
CA VAL A 1097 42.22 -27.66 -5.86
C VAL A 1097 43.61 -27.00 -5.70
N LEU A 1098 43.65 -25.66 -5.64
CA LEU A 1098 44.87 -24.87 -5.38
C LEU A 1098 45.48 -25.09 -4.00
N GLU A 1099 44.72 -25.57 -3.02
CA GLU A 1099 45.22 -25.88 -1.68
C GLU A 1099 45.74 -27.32 -1.56
N MET A 1100 45.37 -28.19 -2.50
CA MET A 1100 45.70 -29.62 -2.48
C MET A 1100 47.03 -29.92 -3.16
N THR A 1101 47.67 -31.01 -2.73
CA THR A 1101 48.81 -31.57 -3.48
C THR A 1101 48.29 -32.23 -4.77
N PRO A 1102 49.04 -32.19 -5.88
CA PRO A 1102 48.66 -32.91 -7.10
C PRO A 1102 48.46 -34.41 -6.87
N GLU A 1103 49.23 -35.01 -5.96
CA GLU A 1103 49.13 -36.42 -5.59
C GLU A 1103 47.79 -36.73 -4.91
N ASP A 1104 47.39 -35.94 -3.91
CA ASP A 1104 46.11 -36.15 -3.22
C ASP A 1104 44.92 -35.88 -4.15
N ALA A 1105 44.98 -34.83 -4.98
CA ALA A 1105 43.93 -34.53 -5.93
C ALA A 1105 43.70 -35.68 -6.93
N ALA A 1106 44.79 -36.28 -7.44
CA ALA A 1106 44.72 -37.45 -8.32
C ALA A 1106 44.20 -38.69 -7.61
N ALA A 1107 44.66 -38.96 -6.38
CA ALA A 1107 44.25 -40.12 -5.61
C ALA A 1107 42.76 -40.09 -5.21
N PHE A 1108 42.26 -38.94 -4.74
CA PHE A 1108 40.83 -38.77 -4.48
C PHE A 1108 39.99 -38.80 -5.77
N GLY A 1109 40.51 -38.26 -6.88
CA GLY A 1109 39.86 -38.37 -8.19
C GLY A 1109 39.67 -39.82 -8.62
N GLN A 1110 40.69 -40.67 -8.43
CA GLN A 1110 40.60 -42.10 -8.70
C GLN A 1110 39.61 -42.81 -7.75
N LEU A 1111 39.64 -42.49 -6.45
CA LEU A 1111 38.68 -43.06 -5.49
C LEU A 1111 37.23 -42.72 -5.87
N PHE A 1112 36.97 -41.48 -6.28
CA PHE A 1112 35.61 -41.09 -6.67
C PHE A 1112 35.17 -41.80 -7.95
N ALA A 1113 36.08 -42.04 -8.89
CA ALA A 1113 35.80 -42.85 -10.07
C ALA A 1113 35.51 -44.32 -9.71
N ASP A 1114 36.31 -44.93 -8.83
CA ASP A 1114 36.18 -46.34 -8.41
C ASP A 1114 34.87 -46.61 -7.67
N TYR A 1115 34.42 -45.66 -6.85
CA TYR A 1115 33.14 -45.73 -6.13
C TYR A 1115 31.95 -45.13 -6.92
N GLU A 1116 32.14 -44.75 -8.18
CA GLU A 1116 31.14 -44.10 -9.04
C GLU A 1116 30.48 -42.86 -8.39
N LEU A 1117 31.24 -42.11 -7.59
CA LEU A 1117 30.81 -40.91 -6.89
C LEU A 1117 31.01 -39.69 -7.78
N LEU A 1118 29.91 -39.13 -8.32
CA LEU A 1118 29.94 -37.87 -9.05
C LEU A 1118 29.85 -36.68 -8.08
N PRO A 1119 30.84 -35.77 -8.06
CA PRO A 1119 30.76 -34.54 -7.28
C PRO A 1119 29.56 -33.66 -7.69
N PRO A 1120 28.90 -32.99 -6.74
CA PRO A 1120 27.76 -32.12 -7.00
C PRO A 1120 28.11 -30.83 -7.77
N PHE A 1121 29.38 -30.42 -7.74
CA PHE A 1121 29.97 -29.31 -8.50
C PHE A 1121 31.44 -29.63 -8.80
N ARG A 1122 32.07 -28.87 -9.72
CA ARG A 1122 33.50 -29.08 -10.05
C ARG A 1122 34.37 -28.68 -8.86
N GLN A 1123 34.88 -29.69 -8.15
CA GLN A 1123 35.83 -29.54 -7.04
C GLN A 1123 37.26 -29.87 -7.51
N LEU A 1124 37.55 -31.14 -7.80
CA LEU A 1124 38.89 -31.60 -8.20
C LEU A 1124 39.22 -31.19 -9.66
N ASP A 1125 38.25 -31.32 -10.57
CA ASP A 1125 38.36 -30.89 -11.97
C ASP A 1125 38.00 -29.41 -12.17
N ARG A 1126 38.15 -28.58 -11.13
CA ARG A 1126 37.86 -27.15 -11.22
C ARG A 1126 38.98 -26.45 -11.97
N ASN A 1127 38.63 -25.65 -12.98
CA ASN A 1127 39.60 -24.79 -13.65
C ASN A 1127 40.17 -23.80 -12.63
N TYR A 1128 41.48 -23.66 -12.60
CA TYR A 1128 42.17 -22.70 -11.76
C TYR A 1128 43.13 -21.86 -12.59
N TYR A 1129 43.30 -20.62 -12.16
CA TYR A 1129 44.08 -19.62 -12.87
C TYR A 1129 44.97 -18.87 -11.89
N SER A 1130 46.10 -18.38 -12.38
CA SER A 1130 47.00 -17.50 -11.64
C SER A 1130 47.09 -16.14 -12.33
N LEU A 1131 47.23 -15.09 -11.53
CA LEU A 1131 47.66 -13.78 -12.02
C LEU A 1131 49.12 -13.87 -12.51
N THR A 1132 49.43 -13.18 -13.60
CA THR A 1132 50.81 -12.97 -14.03
C THR A 1132 51.52 -11.95 -13.13
N GLU A 1133 52.86 -11.92 -13.14
CA GLU A 1133 53.63 -10.94 -12.35
C GLU A 1133 53.21 -9.49 -12.63
N SER A 1134 52.89 -9.15 -13.88
CA SER A 1134 52.39 -7.81 -14.26
C SER A 1134 50.97 -7.52 -13.78
N GLU A 1135 50.12 -8.54 -13.64
CA GLU A 1135 48.73 -8.37 -13.19
C GLU A 1135 48.64 -8.25 -11.65
N CYS A 1136 49.58 -8.82 -10.91
CA CYS A 1136 49.61 -8.75 -9.44
C CYS A 1136 49.66 -7.29 -8.94
N ASP A 1137 50.46 -6.44 -9.56
CA ASP A 1137 50.63 -5.03 -9.15
C ASP A 1137 49.68 -4.07 -9.89
N ALA A 1138 48.87 -4.58 -10.83
CA ALA A 1138 47.91 -3.78 -11.57
C ALA A 1138 46.71 -3.39 -10.70
N MET A 1139 46.13 -2.21 -10.97
CA MET A 1139 44.88 -1.75 -10.35
C MET A 1139 43.66 -2.06 -11.23
N ASP A 1140 43.87 -2.36 -12.51
CA ASP A 1140 42.88 -2.73 -13.50
C ASP A 1140 43.38 -3.92 -14.36
N LEU A 1141 42.49 -4.86 -14.65
CA LEU A 1141 42.75 -5.97 -15.56
C LEU A 1141 42.06 -5.72 -16.90
N ASN A 1142 42.87 -5.68 -17.96
CA ASN A 1142 42.42 -5.52 -19.35
C ASN A 1142 42.34 -6.87 -20.10
N ARG A 1143 42.41 -8.00 -19.38
CA ARG A 1143 42.48 -9.37 -19.93
C ARG A 1143 41.33 -9.72 -20.88
N TRP A 1144 40.17 -9.09 -20.67
CA TRP A 1144 38.94 -9.35 -21.45
C TRP A 1144 38.43 -8.13 -22.21
N SER A 1145 39.19 -7.04 -22.24
CA SER A 1145 38.77 -5.78 -22.87
C SER A 1145 38.44 -5.99 -24.35
N GLY A 1146 37.23 -5.59 -24.76
CA GLY A 1146 36.69 -5.77 -26.10
C GLY A 1146 36.22 -7.19 -26.44
N ARG A 1147 36.36 -8.18 -25.54
CA ARG A 1147 35.75 -9.50 -25.76
C ARG A 1147 34.23 -9.42 -25.57
N GLN A 1148 33.49 -10.07 -26.45
CA GLN A 1148 32.04 -10.04 -26.46
C GLN A 1148 31.45 -11.32 -25.85
N CYS A 1149 30.41 -11.20 -25.05
CA CYS A 1149 29.67 -12.33 -24.49
C CYS A 1149 28.15 -12.04 -24.47
N LEU A 1150 27.34 -13.10 -24.39
CA LEU A 1150 25.88 -12.96 -24.43
C LEU A 1150 25.37 -12.23 -23.17
N ALA A 1151 24.47 -11.26 -23.33
CA ALA A 1151 23.82 -10.52 -22.24
C ALA A 1151 23.23 -11.47 -21.17
N GLY A 1152 22.64 -12.58 -21.60
CA GLY A 1152 22.11 -13.60 -20.69
C GLY A 1152 23.18 -14.33 -19.85
N ARG A 1153 24.41 -14.47 -20.36
CA ARG A 1153 25.52 -15.07 -19.59
C ARG A 1153 26.08 -14.11 -18.54
N ILE A 1154 26.12 -12.81 -18.84
CA ILE A 1154 26.49 -11.75 -17.88
C ILE A 1154 25.51 -11.75 -16.71
N VAL A 1155 24.20 -11.73 -16.99
CA VAL A 1155 23.17 -11.88 -15.97
C VAL A 1155 23.30 -13.22 -15.22
N GLY A 1156 23.78 -14.26 -15.90
CA GLY A 1156 24.10 -15.55 -15.31
C GLY A 1156 25.12 -15.49 -14.16
N LEU A 1157 26.00 -14.48 -14.10
CA LEU A 1157 26.98 -14.31 -13.02
C LEU A 1157 26.34 -14.10 -11.65
N GLU A 1158 25.07 -13.68 -11.58
CA GLU A 1158 24.32 -13.59 -10.33
C GLU A 1158 24.28 -14.94 -9.59
N ARG A 1159 24.31 -16.05 -10.33
CA ARG A 1159 24.37 -17.40 -9.75
C ARG A 1159 25.71 -17.72 -9.08
N LYS A 1160 26.75 -16.94 -9.40
CA LYS A 1160 28.11 -17.06 -8.87
C LYS A 1160 28.44 -15.98 -7.83
N GLY A 1161 27.41 -15.30 -7.31
CA GLY A 1161 27.54 -14.32 -6.24
C GLY A 1161 27.84 -12.89 -6.70
N TRP A 1162 27.76 -12.61 -8.00
CA TRP A 1162 27.83 -11.23 -8.51
C TRP A 1162 26.49 -10.50 -8.36
N GLN A 1163 26.54 -9.18 -8.27
CA GLN A 1163 25.38 -8.30 -8.18
C GLN A 1163 25.43 -7.28 -9.32
N ARG A 1164 24.27 -6.85 -9.81
CA ARG A 1164 24.19 -5.87 -10.91
C ARG A 1164 24.49 -4.47 -10.41
N ILE A 1165 25.12 -3.68 -11.25
CA ILE A 1165 25.17 -2.24 -11.15
C ILE A 1165 24.12 -1.72 -12.13
N GLU A 1166 23.02 -1.17 -11.61
CA GLU A 1166 21.89 -0.67 -12.42
C GLU A 1166 21.82 0.85 -12.33
N ASP A 1167 21.74 1.51 -13.49
CA ASP A 1167 21.50 2.94 -13.64
C ASP A 1167 20.45 3.20 -14.74
N GLY A 1168 19.43 3.99 -14.44
CA GLY A 1168 18.35 4.31 -15.40
C GLY A 1168 17.56 3.12 -15.96
N GLY A 1169 17.66 1.92 -15.37
CA GLY A 1169 17.07 0.69 -15.90
C GLY A 1169 17.96 -0.09 -16.89
N SER A 1170 19.22 0.32 -17.03
CA SER A 1170 20.27 -0.39 -17.75
C SER A 1170 21.28 -1.01 -16.79
N ILE A 1171 21.84 -2.17 -17.16
CA ILE A 1171 22.93 -2.82 -16.45
C ILE A 1171 24.23 -2.23 -17.00
N CYS A 1172 24.98 -1.50 -16.19
CA CYS A 1172 26.25 -0.86 -16.56
C CYS A 1172 27.49 -1.61 -16.05
N GLY A 1173 27.30 -2.67 -15.26
CA GLY A 1173 28.38 -3.50 -14.76
C GLY A 1173 27.89 -4.57 -13.78
N MET A 1174 28.83 -5.40 -13.32
CA MET A 1174 28.60 -6.39 -12.27
C MET A 1174 29.63 -6.19 -11.17
N TYR A 1175 29.26 -6.38 -9.90
CA TYR A 1175 30.21 -6.32 -8.79
C TYR A 1175 30.10 -7.53 -7.85
N LYS A 1176 31.18 -7.81 -7.11
CA LYS A 1176 31.27 -8.87 -6.11
C LYS A 1176 32.19 -8.42 -4.97
N SER A 1177 31.70 -8.50 -3.73
CA SER A 1177 32.49 -8.08 -2.57
C SER A 1177 33.64 -9.02 -2.25
N ALA A 1178 34.79 -8.46 -1.92
CA ALA A 1178 35.98 -9.15 -1.46
C ALA A 1178 36.57 -8.47 -0.22
N ALA A 1179 37.53 -9.11 0.46
CA ALA A 1179 38.13 -8.59 1.69
C ALA A 1179 38.83 -7.23 1.50
N SER A 1180 39.38 -6.99 0.31
CA SER A 1180 40.13 -5.78 -0.04
C SER A 1180 39.23 -4.66 -0.60
N GLY A 1181 37.96 -4.92 -0.88
CA GLY A 1181 37.06 -4.00 -1.59
C GLY A 1181 36.08 -4.73 -2.51
N ASP A 1182 35.26 -3.98 -3.24
CA ASP A 1182 34.34 -4.56 -4.23
C ASP A 1182 35.07 -4.74 -5.57
N ILE A 1183 35.02 -5.95 -6.12
CA ILE A 1183 35.52 -6.25 -7.46
C ILE A 1183 34.42 -5.85 -8.44
N VAL A 1184 34.74 -4.99 -9.40
CA VAL A 1184 33.80 -4.47 -10.41
C VAL A 1184 34.25 -4.91 -11.80
N LEU A 1185 33.34 -5.54 -12.54
CA LEU A 1185 33.42 -5.81 -13.97
C LEU A 1185 32.62 -4.72 -14.70
N GLU A 1186 33.33 -3.86 -15.42
CA GLU A 1186 32.73 -2.84 -16.30
C GLU A 1186 32.45 -3.40 -17.69
N MET A 1187 31.38 -2.92 -18.31
CA MET A 1187 30.93 -3.33 -19.64
C MET A 1187 30.08 -2.24 -20.27
N GLU A 1188 29.82 -2.36 -21.57
CA GLU A 1188 28.88 -1.47 -22.25
C GLU A 1188 27.47 -1.62 -21.67
N PRO A 1189 26.79 -0.51 -21.28
CA PRO A 1189 25.47 -0.58 -20.68
C PRO A 1189 24.42 -1.18 -21.61
N PHE A 1190 23.56 -2.07 -21.08
CA PHE A 1190 22.49 -2.70 -21.85
C PHE A 1190 21.18 -2.85 -21.04
N SER A 1191 20.03 -2.94 -21.72
CA SER A 1191 18.72 -3.03 -21.05
C SER A 1191 17.89 -4.22 -21.51
N LEU A 1192 17.57 -5.10 -20.56
CA LEU A 1192 16.64 -6.23 -20.77
C LEU A 1192 15.17 -5.86 -20.47
N LEU A 1193 14.91 -4.67 -19.91
CA LEU A 1193 13.60 -4.25 -19.40
C LEU A 1193 12.74 -3.59 -20.48
N TYR A 1194 13.35 -2.77 -21.35
CA TYR A 1194 12.65 -2.04 -22.41
C TYR A 1194 12.56 -2.81 -23.74
N GLY A 1195 13.06 -4.06 -23.76
CA GLY A 1195 13.10 -4.87 -24.98
C GLY A 1195 14.14 -4.40 -26.01
N GLU A 1196 15.02 -3.48 -25.63
CA GLU A 1196 16.10 -2.96 -26.48
C GLU A 1196 17.24 -3.97 -26.68
N THR A 1197 17.48 -4.86 -25.71
CA THR A 1197 18.53 -5.89 -25.78
C THR A 1197 17.94 -7.29 -25.51
N GLY A 1198 18.13 -8.22 -26.44
CA GLY A 1198 17.83 -9.64 -26.26
C GLY A 1198 18.83 -10.36 -25.34
N TYR A 1199 18.42 -11.49 -24.74
CA TYR A 1199 19.34 -12.34 -23.92
C TYR A 1199 20.51 -12.92 -24.74
N ASP A 1200 20.35 -12.97 -26.05
CA ASP A 1200 21.27 -13.48 -27.06
C ASP A 1200 22.13 -12.40 -27.72
N GLU A 1201 21.98 -11.13 -27.34
CA GLU A 1201 22.83 -10.06 -27.84
C GLU A 1201 24.21 -10.06 -27.19
N LEU A 1202 25.22 -9.64 -27.96
CA LEU A 1202 26.62 -9.65 -27.58
C LEU A 1202 27.02 -8.31 -26.96
N ILE A 1203 27.45 -8.34 -25.71
CA ILE A 1203 27.91 -7.17 -24.95
C ILE A 1203 29.44 -7.23 -24.81
N PRO A 1204 30.18 -6.17 -25.18
CA PRO A 1204 31.62 -6.09 -24.95
C PRO A 1204 31.92 -5.82 -23.47
N LEU A 1205 32.92 -6.52 -22.94
CA LEU A 1205 33.50 -6.24 -21.61
C LEU A 1205 34.60 -5.19 -21.72
N ASP A 1206 34.72 -4.33 -20.71
CA ASP A 1206 35.74 -3.28 -20.67
C ASP A 1206 36.92 -3.70 -19.77
N ILE A 1207 36.80 -3.45 -18.47
CA ILE A 1207 37.88 -3.68 -17.50
C ILE A 1207 37.35 -4.30 -16.21
N VAL A 1208 38.26 -4.90 -15.44
CA VAL A 1208 37.99 -5.33 -14.07
C VAL A 1208 38.84 -4.52 -13.11
N LYS A 1209 38.24 -4.00 -12.03
CA LYS A 1209 38.93 -3.18 -11.03
C LYS A 1209 38.48 -3.52 -9.61
N ILE A 1210 39.24 -3.10 -8.60
CA ILE A 1210 38.87 -3.21 -7.19
C ILE A 1210 38.69 -1.81 -6.60
N VAL A 1211 37.51 -1.54 -6.05
CA VAL A 1211 37.10 -0.24 -5.49
C VAL A 1211 36.82 -0.34 -3.98
N PRO A 1212 36.82 0.77 -3.23
CA PRO A 1212 36.37 0.78 -1.85
C PRO A 1212 34.93 0.25 -1.73
N ALA A 1213 34.64 -0.46 -0.63
CA ALA A 1213 33.34 -1.08 -0.42
C ALA A 1213 32.20 -0.05 -0.51
N GLY A 1214 31.20 -0.33 -1.35
CA GLY A 1214 30.05 0.54 -1.61
C GLY A 1214 30.25 1.62 -2.68
N ASP A 1215 31.48 1.81 -3.19
CA ASP A 1215 31.79 2.80 -4.24
C ASP A 1215 31.69 2.19 -5.66
N ILE A 1216 30.69 1.35 -5.89
CA ILE A 1216 30.57 0.52 -7.11
C ILE A 1216 30.22 1.31 -8.38
N TYR A 1217 29.60 2.50 -8.24
CA TYR A 1217 29.09 3.28 -9.38
C TYR A 1217 30.16 4.18 -10.01
N PHE A 1218 30.98 4.86 -9.20
CA PHE A 1218 31.96 5.84 -9.67
C PHE A 1218 33.35 5.62 -9.06
N GLY A 1219 33.55 4.51 -8.33
CA GLY A 1219 34.78 4.23 -7.63
C GLY A 1219 35.97 4.11 -8.56
N LYS A 1220 37.04 4.78 -8.16
CA LYS A 1220 38.34 4.65 -8.82
C LYS A 1220 39.04 3.37 -8.35
N PRO A 1221 39.79 2.68 -9.23
CA PRO A 1221 40.64 1.57 -8.83
C PRO A 1221 41.54 1.99 -7.67
N THR A 1222 41.42 1.31 -6.52
CA THR A 1222 42.11 1.69 -5.28
C THR A 1222 43.06 0.62 -4.79
N PHE A 1223 42.79 -0.65 -5.11
CA PHE A 1223 43.57 -1.79 -4.62
C PHE A 1223 44.17 -2.58 -5.79
N ALA A 1224 45.40 -3.05 -5.60
CA ALA A 1224 46.05 -3.97 -6.54
C ALA A 1224 45.46 -5.38 -6.44
N PHE A 1225 45.48 -6.16 -7.52
CA PHE A 1225 44.95 -7.52 -7.52
C PHE A 1225 45.75 -8.50 -6.63
N SER A 1226 47.01 -8.20 -6.31
CA SER A 1226 47.82 -8.91 -5.31
C SER A 1226 47.24 -8.86 -3.89
N THR A 1227 46.28 -7.96 -3.63
CA THR A 1227 45.57 -7.93 -2.34
C THR A 1227 44.54 -9.06 -2.20
N LEU A 1228 44.14 -9.71 -3.30
CA LEU A 1228 43.27 -10.88 -3.29
C LEU A 1228 44.09 -12.12 -2.96
N ASP A 1229 43.50 -13.05 -2.18
CA ASP A 1229 44.11 -14.37 -2.01
C ASP A 1229 44.05 -15.18 -3.32
N ALA A 1230 44.93 -16.18 -3.45
CA ALA A 1230 45.06 -16.96 -4.69
C ALA A 1230 43.77 -17.65 -5.15
N ILE A 1231 42.87 -18.04 -4.23
CA ILE A 1231 41.59 -18.64 -4.59
C ILE A 1231 40.65 -17.56 -5.11
N THR A 1232 40.48 -16.46 -4.39
CA THR A 1232 39.62 -15.35 -4.84
C THR A 1232 40.06 -14.82 -6.21
N ALA A 1233 41.37 -14.68 -6.46
CA ALA A 1233 41.90 -14.28 -7.76
C ALA A 1233 41.62 -15.32 -8.86
N SER A 1234 41.83 -16.62 -8.58
CA SER A 1234 41.52 -17.70 -9.52
C SER A 1234 40.03 -17.76 -9.86
N GLU A 1235 39.17 -17.62 -8.86
CA GLU A 1235 37.71 -17.68 -9.00
C GLU A 1235 37.15 -16.48 -9.76
N LEU A 1236 37.71 -15.29 -9.55
CA LEU A 1236 37.42 -14.11 -10.38
C LEU A 1236 37.69 -14.39 -11.86
N ILE A 1237 38.87 -14.92 -12.18
CA ILE A 1237 39.27 -15.22 -13.57
C ILE A 1237 38.36 -16.32 -14.13
N ASN A 1238 38.09 -17.37 -13.36
CA ASN A 1238 37.21 -18.47 -13.76
C ASN A 1238 35.76 -18.02 -14.02
N ASP A 1239 35.24 -17.10 -13.20
CA ASP A 1239 33.92 -16.51 -13.40
C ASP A 1239 33.82 -15.77 -14.73
N ILE A 1240 34.81 -14.95 -15.06
CA ILE A 1240 34.80 -14.15 -16.29
C ILE A 1240 35.10 -15.02 -17.52
N GLU A 1241 36.05 -15.97 -17.45
CA GLU A 1241 36.30 -16.88 -18.58
C GLU A 1241 35.07 -17.71 -18.92
N SER A 1242 34.26 -18.12 -17.93
CA SER A 1242 33.03 -18.87 -18.16
C SER A 1242 31.95 -18.13 -18.96
N LEU A 1243 32.06 -16.81 -19.12
CA LEU A 1243 31.18 -16.04 -20.02
C LEU A 1243 31.39 -16.44 -21.48
N PHE A 1244 32.56 -16.96 -21.82
CA PHE A 1244 33.00 -17.26 -23.18
C PHE A 1244 32.94 -18.75 -23.53
N ASP A 1245 32.73 -19.63 -22.55
CA ASP A 1245 32.51 -21.08 -22.71
C ASP A 1245 31.03 -21.37 -23.01
#